data_AF-A0A917K651-F1
#
_entry.id   AF-A0A917K651-F1
#
_cell.length_a   1.000
_cell.length_b   1.000
_cell.length_c   1.000
_cell.angle_alpha   90.00
_cell.angle_beta   90.00
_cell.angle_gamma   90.00
#
_symmetry.space_group_name_H-M   'P 1'
#
loop_
_entity.id
_entity.type
_entity.pdbx_description
1 polymer ?
#
loop_
_entity_poly.entity_id
_entity_poly.type
_entity_poly.pdbx_seq_one_letter_code
_entity_poly.pdbx_strand_id
1 'polypeptide(L)'
;MKRSYHSVKRRQPRAKAVRLSSAVFLSATLAVLPGINGFARADSSDQVPDMHLAGLTLIGLTSAGTAVPLQTDQPFTPSDVGYTITVPSEIQSIEAVPSVADPNAVSIVVNGTMVQNGHASTPISLVQGQTNTFGVSVVSKAPFASHSYVFTAYREKATEHLLHSLSIQGGTLGTEFAPRTLSYSTSVDYNQTSIRVTAAPVSPSDTVTVNGIPVAADGSATVPLQEGNNSIHVTVSSADPSQGSTTYTLSVYRATHDELQNLTTNTGVAIRPFTPTNRTYEVDVAKDTTQIQLTPTAFASDASITVNGQSIQSGQPSQSLPLKPGMNTFDVNVNGKTDYTVAVYRDPGDGHVHVIDNGSTVTIRTREIVATFDKSSSVLTELHKPGDRDVLGKGYGYFFLNPTYQDATTGKFTTLNWSPGTGDASFHIASQSDDMVDIYFTFDNNTPNDSPTRKGPIAYELHFVFRNDQPGFYVYITAHMPENEASLTPGMLNWDTGQVRWSIRADAQLFKYVQNEGQAPDMLPSPEQVTSRYQVMDATFRQPDGSAYTKYQDVVSEAYQHVFGLLGQHYGLWFIKGGNDYTNGLPNAIEIGAHQTDTTPIVNWAPSAAHYGRNVGQPAPGWSHIWGPIFVYLNEGHDLSAIYRDAEDQARAQISQWPYAWLTNPLYAVDDRGTVSGKLTITGHVPSGGATVILAPPNTNTASLPDPNVVVDPNKDWQQEALGYVYYTRTDASGHFTLRHVRAGTYTLWAYQTGTWQEYEYDGVLVLPNQETDLGNLVWNLKPEGHLLWQIGKFDRTAAEFRYGSQYRHWGNWLRYPFDFPNGVNYYVGQSDPSTDWNYVQPLNKTPGEPYNLLTVFSNDPAIWNVHFKVAEVPKDSKGVLTVAIAGQRSPDIKFVLNGTQLDEYSTSLSDSTMPRVGIQGNLYTVLQIPFDSSLLHPGSDNVLSLIPGRSLLNAQGQRVTDYYSSILYDALRMDLVPVQK
;
A
#
# COMPACT_ATOMS: atom_id res chain seq x y z
N MET A 1 52.61 47.42 -27.17
CA MET A 1 51.97 48.45 -26.34
C MET A 1 51.91 47.97 -24.90
N LYS A 2 52.38 48.81 -23.97
CA LYS A 2 52.37 48.63 -22.50
C LYS A 2 50.93 48.46 -22.00
N ARG A 3 50.61 47.43 -21.19
CA ARG A 3 50.38 47.41 -19.71
C ARG A 3 49.30 46.33 -19.52
N SER A 4 49.26 45.46 -18.51
CA SER A 4 49.50 45.55 -17.06
C SER A 4 49.81 44.14 -16.55
N TYR A 5 50.98 43.88 -15.95
CA TYR A 5 51.26 43.85 -14.50
C TYR A 5 50.28 42.95 -13.68
N HIS A 6 50.68 41.74 -13.27
CA HIS A 6 51.59 41.39 -12.13
C HIS A 6 50.82 41.41 -10.78
N SER A 7 50.95 40.47 -9.84
CA SER A 7 51.92 39.38 -9.63
C SER A 7 51.47 38.58 -8.38
N VAL A 8 51.62 37.24 -8.28
CA VAL A 8 52.79 36.54 -7.63
C VAL A 8 52.72 36.60 -6.10
N LYS A 9 53.07 35.59 -5.30
CA LYS A 9 53.54 34.19 -5.41
C LYS A 9 53.62 33.77 -3.93
N ARG A 10 53.64 32.46 -3.66
CA ARG A 10 54.86 31.91 -3.05
C ARG A 10 55.08 30.47 -3.52
N ARG A 11 56.33 30.27 -3.89
CA ARG A 11 56.92 29.14 -4.60
C ARG A 11 57.53 28.19 -3.56
N GLN A 12 57.31 26.89 -3.75
CA GLN A 12 58.28 25.80 -3.52
C GLN A 12 59.71 26.18 -3.99
N PRO A 13 60.84 25.51 -3.62
CA PRO A 13 60.95 24.05 -3.76
C PRO A 13 62.09 23.28 -3.02
N ARG A 14 62.13 21.96 -3.32
CA ARG A 14 63.22 20.95 -3.28
C ARG A 14 63.57 20.31 -1.92
N ALA A 15 63.87 19.02 -1.80
CA ALA A 15 63.82 17.84 -2.69
C ALA A 15 64.26 16.57 -1.88
N LYS A 16 63.89 15.38 -2.40
CA LYS A 16 64.45 14.01 -2.16
C LYS A 16 64.15 13.31 -0.82
N ALA A 17 64.10 11.99 -0.70
CA ALA A 17 63.58 10.85 -1.47
C ALA A 17 63.78 9.59 -0.57
N VAL A 18 62.98 8.52 -0.81
CA VAL A 18 63.22 7.08 -0.52
C VAL A 18 62.90 6.54 0.90
N ARG A 19 61.78 5.78 1.06
CA ARG A 19 61.70 4.29 1.11
C ARG A 19 60.31 3.77 1.56
N LEU A 20 59.79 2.80 0.78
CA LEU A 20 58.99 1.58 1.07
C LEU A 20 57.80 1.67 2.06
N SER A 21 56.63 1.07 1.83
CA SER A 21 56.28 -0.17 1.13
C SER A 21 54.78 -0.21 0.81
N SER A 22 54.43 -0.90 -0.27
CA SER A 22 53.08 -1.18 -0.75
C SER A 22 52.19 -1.85 0.29
N ALA A 23 50.97 -1.33 0.47
CA ALA A 23 49.83 -2.07 0.98
C ALA A 23 48.65 -1.81 0.03
N VAL A 24 48.08 -2.91 -0.43
CA VAL A 24 47.03 -3.03 -1.43
C VAL A 24 45.75 -2.37 -0.92
N PHE A 25 45.30 -1.30 -1.58
CA PHE A 25 43.93 -0.84 -1.45
C PHE A 25 43.05 -1.75 -2.30
N LEU A 26 42.27 -2.58 -1.62
CA LEU A 26 41.18 -3.34 -2.20
C LEU A 26 40.09 -2.34 -2.60
N SER A 27 40.05 -1.97 -3.88
CA SER A 27 38.90 -1.31 -4.48
C SER A 27 37.76 -2.31 -4.50
N ALA A 28 36.83 -2.20 -3.55
CA ALA A 28 35.55 -2.88 -3.63
C ALA A 28 34.79 -2.28 -4.81
N THR A 29 34.75 -3.03 -5.91
CA THR A 29 33.79 -2.88 -6.99
C THR A 29 32.38 -2.90 -6.41
N LEU A 30 31.77 -1.72 -6.28
CA LEU A 30 30.32 -1.59 -6.34
C LEU A 30 29.89 -2.18 -7.69
N ALA A 31 29.29 -3.36 -7.65
CA ALA A 31 28.46 -3.82 -8.74
C ALA A 31 27.25 -2.88 -8.79
N VAL A 32 27.37 -1.84 -9.61
CA VAL A 32 26.23 -1.06 -10.10
C VAL A 32 25.38 -2.04 -10.91
N LEU A 33 24.29 -2.54 -10.33
CA LEU A 33 23.21 -3.14 -11.11
C LEU A 33 22.56 -1.99 -11.89
N PRO A 34 22.58 -1.99 -13.23
CA PRO A 34 21.89 -0.97 -13.99
C PRO A 34 20.39 -1.25 -13.94
N GLY A 35 19.68 -0.49 -13.11
CA GLY A 35 18.30 -0.12 -13.37
C GLY A 35 18.30 0.86 -14.54
N ILE A 36 18.28 0.32 -15.77
CA ILE A 36 18.09 1.10 -16.99
C ILE A 36 17.00 0.38 -17.78
N ASN A 37 15.93 1.12 -18.07
CA ASN A 37 15.00 0.87 -19.16
C ASN A 37 15.77 0.46 -20.42
N GLY A 38 15.85 -0.84 -20.67
CA GLY A 38 16.58 -1.41 -21.77
C GLY A 38 15.74 -2.54 -22.34
N PHE A 39 15.06 -2.27 -23.45
CA PHE A 39 14.54 -3.31 -24.33
C PHE A 39 15.65 -4.33 -24.58
N ALA A 40 15.54 -5.51 -23.99
CA ALA A 40 16.19 -6.69 -24.53
C ALA A 40 15.51 -6.92 -25.89
N ARG A 41 16.12 -6.39 -26.95
CA ARG A 41 15.86 -6.85 -28.31
C ARG A 41 16.20 -8.34 -28.33
N ALA A 42 15.17 -9.17 -28.27
CA ALA A 42 15.22 -10.49 -28.86
C ALA A 42 15.67 -10.32 -30.31
N ASP A 43 16.58 -11.16 -30.77
CA ASP A 43 16.96 -11.23 -32.17
C ASP A 43 15.70 -11.33 -33.02
N SER A 44 15.51 -10.31 -33.85
CA SER A 44 14.34 -10.10 -34.67
C SER A 44 14.42 -10.97 -35.93
N SER A 45 13.45 -11.88 -36.08
CA SER A 45 12.89 -12.12 -37.41
C SER A 45 11.37 -12.10 -37.43
N ASP A 46 10.69 -12.36 -36.30
CA ASP A 46 9.23 -12.31 -36.25
C ASP A 46 8.78 -11.07 -35.48
N GLN A 47 8.34 -10.05 -36.20
CA GLN A 47 7.66 -8.89 -35.61
C GLN A 47 6.37 -9.37 -34.95
N VAL A 48 6.13 -8.99 -33.69
CA VAL A 48 4.83 -9.21 -33.04
C VAL A 48 3.77 -8.50 -33.89
N PRO A 49 2.69 -9.18 -34.31
CA PRO A 49 1.62 -8.53 -35.06
C PRO A 49 0.95 -7.44 -34.22
N ASP A 50 0.21 -6.53 -34.86
CA ASP A 50 -0.61 -5.56 -34.13
C ASP A 50 -1.64 -6.29 -33.28
N MET A 51 -1.58 -6.06 -31.96
CA MET A 51 -2.46 -6.68 -30.97
C MET A 51 -3.52 -5.70 -30.47
N HIS A 52 -3.63 -4.51 -31.04
CA HIS A 52 -4.67 -3.59 -30.67
C HIS A 52 -5.99 -3.94 -31.36
N LEU A 53 -7.11 -3.65 -30.68
CA LEU A 53 -8.41 -3.62 -31.35
C LEU A 53 -8.39 -2.49 -32.38
N ALA A 54 -8.67 -2.82 -33.64
CA ALA A 54 -8.90 -1.85 -34.70
C ALA A 54 -10.26 -1.16 -34.56
N GLY A 55 -11.19 -1.80 -33.85
CA GLY A 55 -12.48 -1.24 -33.49
C GLY A 55 -13.22 -2.13 -32.49
N LEU A 56 -14.23 -1.55 -31.86
CA LEU A 56 -15.12 -2.23 -30.94
C LEU A 56 -16.52 -1.66 -31.07
N THR A 57 -17.49 -2.51 -31.39
CA THR A 57 -18.90 -2.17 -31.27
C THR A 57 -19.48 -2.86 -30.06
N LEU A 58 -20.17 -2.10 -29.22
CA LEU A 58 -20.90 -2.63 -28.06
C LEU A 58 -22.40 -2.61 -28.36
N ILE A 59 -23.06 -3.74 -28.13
CA ILE A 59 -24.48 -3.91 -28.38
C ILE A 59 -25.16 -4.29 -27.08
N GLY A 60 -26.03 -3.42 -26.56
CA GLY A 60 -26.92 -3.74 -25.46
C GLY A 60 -28.12 -4.52 -25.96
N LEU A 61 -28.53 -5.56 -25.24
CA LEU A 61 -29.72 -6.34 -25.53
C LEU A 61 -30.78 -6.13 -24.45
N THR A 62 -32.00 -5.75 -24.85
CA THR A 62 -33.16 -5.71 -23.95
C THR A 62 -33.68 -7.11 -23.64
N SER A 63 -34.63 -7.22 -22.70
CA SER A 63 -35.36 -8.48 -22.42
C SER A 63 -36.09 -9.06 -23.63
N ALA A 64 -36.46 -8.21 -24.60
CA ALA A 64 -37.10 -8.61 -25.85
C ALA A 64 -36.08 -8.97 -26.95
N GLY A 65 -34.78 -8.93 -26.64
CA GLY A 65 -33.69 -9.15 -27.60
C GLY A 65 -33.48 -7.99 -28.57
N THR A 66 -34.01 -6.79 -28.28
CA THR A 66 -33.78 -5.60 -29.10
C THR A 66 -32.35 -5.10 -28.90
N ALA A 67 -31.61 -4.96 -30.01
CA ALA A 67 -30.25 -4.44 -30.03
C ALA A 67 -30.23 -2.91 -29.95
N VAL A 68 -29.46 -2.37 -29.00
CA VAL A 68 -29.23 -0.94 -28.80
C VAL A 68 -27.72 -0.69 -28.86
N PRO A 69 -27.22 0.16 -29.78
CA PRO A 69 -25.81 0.52 -29.80
C PRO A 69 -25.42 1.22 -28.49
N LEU A 70 -24.32 0.78 -27.90
CA LEU A 70 -23.75 1.39 -26.70
C LEU A 70 -22.45 2.10 -27.03
N GLN A 71 -22.15 3.15 -26.28
CA GLN A 71 -20.88 3.87 -26.36
C GLN A 71 -20.16 3.77 -25.02
N THR A 72 -18.82 3.72 -25.07
CA THR A 72 -17.99 3.94 -23.89
C THR A 72 -18.13 5.39 -23.44
N ASP A 73 -18.05 5.65 -22.14
CA ASP A 73 -18.23 7.00 -21.58
C ASP A 73 -17.09 7.95 -22.01
N GLN A 74 -15.93 7.37 -22.38
CA GLN A 74 -14.83 8.04 -23.08
C GLN A 74 -14.72 7.56 -24.54
N PRO A 75 -14.15 8.36 -25.47
CA PRO A 75 -13.83 7.88 -26.81
C PRO A 75 -12.93 6.66 -26.79
N PHE A 76 -13.26 5.63 -27.57
CA PHE A 76 -12.41 4.45 -27.70
C PHE A 76 -11.09 4.79 -28.40
N THR A 77 -9.96 4.53 -27.75
CA THR A 77 -8.63 4.65 -28.36
C THR A 77 -7.89 3.31 -28.28
N PRO A 78 -7.30 2.80 -29.36
CA PRO A 78 -6.65 1.48 -29.32
C PRO A 78 -5.55 1.34 -28.24
N SER A 79 -4.98 2.46 -27.79
CA SER A 79 -3.98 2.56 -26.73
C SER A 79 -4.52 2.56 -25.31
N ASP A 80 -5.80 2.85 -25.08
CA ASP A 80 -6.38 2.77 -23.72
C ASP A 80 -6.86 1.35 -23.45
N VAL A 81 -6.61 0.85 -22.23
CA VAL A 81 -6.97 -0.52 -21.83
C VAL A 81 -8.11 -0.58 -20.84
N GLY A 82 -8.65 0.56 -20.40
CA GLY A 82 -9.73 0.64 -19.42
C GLY A 82 -10.86 1.52 -19.93
N TYR A 83 -12.07 0.98 -19.91
CA TYR A 83 -13.27 1.67 -20.40
C TYR A 83 -14.42 1.57 -19.42
N THR A 84 -15.15 2.66 -19.23
CA THR A 84 -16.46 2.62 -18.57
C THR A 84 -17.56 2.73 -19.60
N ILE A 85 -18.70 2.12 -19.28
CA ILE A 85 -19.90 2.13 -20.10
C ILE A 85 -21.05 2.35 -19.13
N THR A 86 -21.82 3.42 -19.30
CA THR A 86 -23.09 3.56 -18.60
C THR A 86 -24.22 3.11 -19.51
N VAL A 87 -25.00 2.12 -19.08
CA VAL A 87 -26.06 1.53 -19.90
C VAL A 87 -27.45 1.76 -19.32
N PRO A 88 -28.46 2.01 -20.17
CA PRO A 88 -29.84 2.14 -19.75
C PRO A 88 -30.36 0.92 -18.98
N SER A 89 -31.32 1.16 -18.08
CA SER A 89 -31.84 0.15 -17.16
C SER A 89 -32.51 -1.05 -17.87
N GLU A 90 -33.04 -0.86 -19.07
CA GLU A 90 -33.69 -1.88 -19.91
C GLU A 90 -32.71 -2.86 -20.57
N ILE A 91 -31.42 -2.53 -20.63
CA ILE A 91 -30.37 -3.36 -21.22
C ILE A 91 -29.98 -4.46 -20.24
N GLN A 92 -30.29 -5.72 -20.55
CA GLN A 92 -30.03 -6.86 -19.68
C GLN A 92 -28.66 -7.52 -19.91
N SER A 93 -28.07 -7.33 -21.08
CA SER A 93 -26.77 -7.89 -21.42
C SER A 93 -26.05 -7.07 -22.49
N ILE A 94 -24.74 -7.24 -22.58
CA ILE A 94 -23.90 -6.63 -23.62
C ILE A 94 -23.28 -7.73 -24.48
N GLU A 95 -23.30 -7.54 -25.79
CA GLU A 95 -22.43 -8.24 -26.72
C GLU A 95 -21.31 -7.30 -27.18
N ALA A 96 -20.07 -7.79 -27.12
CA ALA A 96 -18.93 -7.11 -27.71
C ALA A 96 -18.70 -7.66 -29.12
N VAL A 97 -18.58 -6.77 -30.11
CA VAL A 97 -18.19 -7.09 -31.48
C VAL A 97 -16.82 -6.47 -31.73
N PRO A 98 -15.74 -7.16 -31.33
CA PRO A 98 -14.38 -6.64 -31.49
C PRO A 98 -13.89 -6.85 -32.93
N SER A 99 -13.05 -5.91 -33.41
CA SER A 99 -12.31 -6.06 -34.65
C SER A 99 -10.82 -5.82 -34.47
N VAL A 100 -10.01 -6.55 -35.24
CA VAL A 100 -8.54 -6.45 -35.28
C VAL A 100 -8.08 -6.23 -36.71
N ALA A 101 -6.90 -5.60 -36.87
CA ALA A 101 -6.34 -5.30 -38.19
C ALA A 101 -5.97 -6.58 -38.97
N ASP A 102 -5.42 -7.59 -38.30
CA ASP A 102 -5.01 -8.87 -38.91
C ASP A 102 -5.58 -10.09 -38.14
N PRO A 103 -6.80 -10.56 -38.48
CA PRO A 103 -7.41 -11.72 -37.82
C PRO A 103 -6.72 -13.06 -38.13
N ASN A 104 -5.80 -13.10 -39.11
CA ASN A 104 -5.01 -14.30 -39.37
C ASN A 104 -3.84 -14.40 -38.39
N ALA A 105 -3.29 -13.27 -37.95
CA ALA A 105 -2.17 -13.22 -37.01
C ALA A 105 -2.58 -13.26 -35.53
N VAL A 106 -3.82 -12.90 -35.19
CA VAL A 106 -4.29 -12.84 -33.80
C VAL A 106 -5.62 -13.56 -33.57
N SER A 107 -5.93 -13.86 -32.32
CA SER A 107 -7.21 -14.38 -31.83
C SER A 107 -7.82 -13.38 -30.85
N ILE A 108 -9.15 -13.31 -30.77
CA ILE A 108 -9.85 -12.45 -29.82
C ILE A 108 -10.54 -13.31 -28.77
N VAL A 109 -10.37 -12.95 -27.50
CA VAL A 109 -10.99 -13.60 -26.36
C VAL A 109 -11.83 -12.56 -25.62
N VAL A 110 -13.13 -12.79 -25.49
CA VAL A 110 -14.03 -11.94 -24.70
C VAL A 110 -14.49 -12.74 -23.48
N ASN A 111 -14.20 -12.22 -22.30
CA ASN A 111 -14.54 -12.82 -21.01
C ASN A 111 -14.18 -14.33 -20.93
N GLY A 112 -12.96 -14.68 -21.33
CA GLY A 112 -12.45 -16.05 -21.33
C GLY A 112 -12.98 -16.96 -22.45
N THR A 113 -13.74 -16.44 -23.43
CA THR A 113 -14.29 -17.21 -24.57
C THR A 113 -13.77 -16.66 -25.90
N MET A 114 -13.40 -17.52 -26.86
CA MET A 114 -12.99 -17.03 -28.18
C MET A 114 -14.14 -16.38 -28.94
N VAL A 115 -13.86 -15.27 -29.61
CA VAL A 115 -14.80 -14.56 -30.47
C VAL A 115 -14.16 -14.37 -31.85
N GLN A 116 -14.95 -14.62 -32.91
CA GLN A 116 -14.47 -14.38 -34.27
C GLN A 116 -14.39 -12.87 -34.54
N ASN A 117 -13.39 -12.47 -35.33
CA ASN A 117 -13.22 -11.06 -35.73
C ASN A 117 -14.53 -10.51 -36.35
N GLY A 118 -15.00 -9.38 -35.84
CA GLY A 118 -16.23 -8.72 -36.29
C GLY A 118 -17.54 -9.45 -35.93
N HIS A 119 -17.51 -10.46 -35.05
CA HIS A 119 -18.70 -11.16 -34.57
C HIS A 119 -18.98 -10.83 -33.10
N ALA A 120 -20.26 -10.93 -32.72
CA ALA A 120 -20.69 -10.75 -31.34
C ALA A 120 -20.15 -11.85 -30.43
N SER A 121 -19.72 -11.46 -29.23
CA SER A 121 -19.50 -12.36 -28.11
C SER A 121 -20.82 -13.01 -27.67
N THR A 122 -20.75 -14.05 -26.83
CA THR A 122 -21.92 -14.45 -26.04
C THR A 122 -22.40 -13.27 -25.19
N PRO A 123 -23.73 -13.09 -24.99
CA PRO A 123 -24.26 -12.03 -24.15
C PRO A 123 -23.67 -12.06 -22.73
N ILE A 124 -23.10 -10.95 -22.31
CA ILE A 124 -22.58 -10.73 -20.97
C ILE A 124 -23.70 -10.12 -20.14
N SER A 125 -24.30 -10.92 -19.26
CA SER A 125 -25.41 -10.47 -18.40
C SER A 125 -25.00 -9.31 -17.51
N LEU A 126 -25.90 -8.34 -17.39
CA LEU A 126 -25.73 -7.17 -16.54
C LEU A 126 -26.72 -7.20 -15.38
N VAL A 127 -26.19 -7.08 -14.17
CA VAL A 127 -27.00 -6.90 -12.96
C VAL A 127 -27.39 -5.43 -12.83
N GLN A 128 -28.69 -5.19 -12.68
CA GLN A 128 -29.25 -3.84 -12.56
C GLN A 128 -28.77 -3.13 -11.29
N GLY A 129 -28.42 -1.85 -11.41
CA GLY A 129 -27.89 -1.03 -10.32
C GLY A 129 -26.50 -1.44 -9.85
N GLN A 130 -25.79 -2.28 -10.60
CA GLN A 130 -24.45 -2.75 -10.28
C GLN A 130 -23.47 -2.46 -11.42
N THR A 131 -22.20 -2.39 -11.03
CA THR A 131 -21.08 -2.38 -11.98
C THR A 131 -20.77 -3.83 -12.36
N ASN A 132 -20.75 -4.08 -13.67
CA ASN A 132 -20.41 -5.36 -14.28
C ASN A 132 -19.13 -5.19 -15.08
N THR A 133 -18.36 -6.26 -15.26
CA THR A 133 -17.03 -6.14 -15.83
C THR A 133 -16.78 -7.24 -16.83
N PHE A 134 -16.16 -6.91 -17.97
CA PHE A 134 -15.72 -7.91 -18.94
C PHE A 134 -14.40 -7.51 -19.59
N GLY A 135 -13.57 -8.51 -19.86
CA GLY A 135 -12.31 -8.33 -20.57
C GLY A 135 -12.44 -8.65 -22.05
N VAL A 136 -11.66 -7.95 -22.89
CA VAL A 136 -11.38 -8.32 -24.28
C VAL A 136 -9.88 -8.42 -24.44
N SER A 137 -9.36 -9.60 -24.76
CA SER A 137 -7.94 -9.85 -25.00
C SER A 137 -7.71 -10.17 -26.46
N VAL A 138 -6.76 -9.48 -27.08
CA VAL A 138 -6.24 -9.78 -28.42
C VAL A 138 -4.91 -10.50 -28.24
N VAL A 139 -4.78 -11.65 -28.88
CA VAL A 139 -3.71 -12.62 -28.60
C VAL A 139 -3.01 -12.99 -29.89
N SER A 140 -1.72 -12.69 -30.01
CA SER A 140 -0.90 -13.10 -31.15
C SER A 140 -0.78 -14.62 -31.22
N LYS A 141 -0.93 -15.17 -32.44
CA LYS A 141 -0.73 -16.60 -32.73
C LYS A 141 0.75 -16.98 -32.81
N ALA A 142 1.62 -16.06 -33.24
CA ALA A 142 3.08 -16.21 -33.25
C ALA A 142 3.80 -14.86 -33.52
N PRO A 143 4.85 -14.49 -32.76
CA PRO A 143 5.23 -15.04 -31.45
C PRO A 143 4.16 -14.70 -30.41
N PHE A 144 4.05 -15.50 -29.36
CA PHE A 144 3.00 -15.31 -28.36
C PHE A 144 3.15 -13.96 -27.63
N ALA A 145 2.11 -13.15 -27.70
CA ALA A 145 1.96 -11.89 -26.99
C ALA A 145 0.47 -11.56 -26.91
N SER A 146 0.08 -10.68 -25.98
CA SER A 146 -1.32 -10.25 -25.88
C SER A 146 -1.44 -8.79 -25.44
N HIS A 147 -2.59 -8.21 -25.77
CA HIS A 147 -3.03 -6.91 -25.28
C HIS A 147 -4.48 -7.05 -24.79
N SER A 148 -4.77 -6.52 -23.61
CA SER A 148 -6.06 -6.73 -22.93
C SER A 148 -6.70 -5.42 -22.56
N TYR A 149 -7.98 -5.34 -22.87
CA TYR A 149 -8.90 -4.25 -22.56
C TYR A 149 -9.86 -4.72 -21.48
N VAL A 150 -10.23 -3.83 -20.56
CA VAL A 150 -11.25 -4.10 -19.56
C VAL A 150 -12.36 -3.06 -19.61
N PHE A 151 -13.59 -3.54 -19.66
CA PHE A 151 -14.80 -2.76 -19.77
C PHE A 151 -15.63 -2.86 -18.50
N THR A 152 -16.06 -1.72 -18.00
CA THR A 152 -16.78 -1.53 -16.74
C THR A 152 -18.17 -1.00 -17.04
N ALA A 153 -19.15 -1.88 -17.13
CA ALA A 153 -20.51 -1.55 -17.48
C ALA A 153 -21.37 -1.32 -16.23
N TYR A 154 -21.74 -0.08 -15.95
CA TYR A 154 -22.78 0.22 -14.97
C TYR A 154 -24.16 0.16 -15.63
N ARG A 155 -25.02 -0.72 -15.14
CA ARG A 155 -26.42 -0.76 -15.56
C ARG A 155 -27.27 0.07 -14.62
N GLU A 156 -27.94 1.08 -15.16
CA GLU A 156 -28.83 1.96 -14.38
C GLU A 156 -29.92 1.18 -13.65
N LYS A 157 -30.32 1.67 -12.47
CA LYS A 157 -31.61 1.25 -11.86
C LYS A 157 -32.75 1.82 -12.69
N ALA A 158 -33.93 1.20 -12.63
CA ALA A 158 -35.12 1.71 -13.33
C ALA A 158 -35.52 3.14 -12.90
N THR A 159 -35.05 3.59 -11.74
CA THR A 159 -35.29 4.93 -11.19
C THR A 159 -34.12 5.90 -11.40
N GLU A 160 -33.03 5.45 -12.01
CA GLU A 160 -31.85 6.25 -12.31
C GLU A 160 -31.83 6.55 -13.82
N HIS A 161 -31.47 7.78 -14.16
CA HIS A 161 -31.47 8.31 -15.52
C HIS A 161 -30.27 9.23 -15.66
N LEU A 162 -29.14 8.72 -16.13
CA LEU A 162 -27.86 9.42 -16.05
C LEU A 162 -27.56 10.22 -17.32
N LEU A 163 -26.61 11.15 -17.23
CA LEU A 163 -25.98 11.82 -18.37
C LEU A 163 -24.83 10.98 -18.90
N HIS A 164 -24.75 10.84 -20.23
CA HIS A 164 -23.59 10.32 -20.92
C HIS A 164 -22.49 11.38 -21.10
N SER A 165 -22.86 12.66 -21.17
CA SER A 165 -21.89 13.77 -21.18
C SER A 165 -22.42 15.02 -20.46
N LEU A 166 -21.49 15.77 -19.85
CA LEU A 166 -21.68 17.12 -19.35
C LEU A 166 -20.42 17.93 -19.67
N SER A 167 -20.57 19.13 -20.21
CA SER A 167 -19.46 20.07 -20.46
C SER A 167 -19.91 21.51 -20.20
N ILE A 168 -18.95 22.38 -19.89
CA ILE A 168 -19.21 23.81 -19.70
C ILE A 168 -18.24 24.69 -20.50
N GLN A 169 -18.72 25.86 -20.92
CA GLN A 169 -17.93 26.92 -21.55
C GLN A 169 -18.05 28.22 -20.74
N GLY A 170 -16.92 28.90 -20.51
CA GLY A 170 -16.81 30.01 -19.55
C GLY A 170 -16.26 29.60 -18.18
N GLY A 171 -15.80 28.36 -18.04
CA GLY A 171 -15.13 27.76 -16.89
C GLY A 171 -14.68 26.33 -17.23
N THR A 172 -14.22 25.57 -16.25
CA THR A 172 -13.94 24.12 -16.38
C THR A 172 -14.81 23.32 -15.41
N LEU A 173 -15.16 22.07 -15.70
CA LEU A 173 -15.85 21.18 -14.75
C LEU A 173 -15.02 20.85 -13.48
N GLY A 174 -13.74 21.22 -13.49
CA GLY A 174 -12.78 20.92 -12.42
C GLY A 174 -12.18 19.51 -12.57
N THR A 175 -12.95 18.56 -13.10
CA THR A 175 -12.53 17.19 -13.43
C THR A 175 -13.10 16.78 -14.79
N GLU A 176 -12.65 15.63 -15.32
CA GLU A 176 -13.36 14.98 -16.42
C GLU A 176 -14.77 14.55 -15.97
N PHE A 177 -15.71 14.52 -16.91
CA PHE A 177 -17.07 14.11 -16.63
C PHE A 177 -17.16 12.59 -16.44
N ALA A 178 -17.86 12.16 -15.40
CA ALA A 178 -18.24 10.77 -15.18
C ALA A 178 -19.76 10.69 -14.93
N PRO A 179 -20.50 9.79 -15.62
CA PRO A 179 -21.95 9.67 -15.50
C PRO A 179 -22.50 9.52 -14.08
N ARG A 180 -21.76 8.88 -13.17
CA ARG A 180 -22.22 8.65 -11.79
C ARG A 180 -21.79 9.71 -10.78
N THR A 181 -20.98 10.68 -11.21
CA THR A 181 -20.62 11.84 -10.39
C THR A 181 -21.72 12.87 -10.52
N LEU A 182 -22.56 12.99 -9.49
CA LEU A 182 -23.75 13.85 -9.51
C LEU A 182 -23.48 15.29 -9.06
N SER A 183 -22.25 15.60 -8.67
CA SER A 183 -21.89 16.93 -8.16
C SER A 183 -20.56 17.37 -8.73
N TYR A 184 -20.56 18.55 -9.32
CA TYR A 184 -19.37 19.21 -9.87
C TYR A 184 -19.26 20.60 -9.27
N SER A 185 -18.05 21.09 -9.14
CA SER A 185 -17.81 22.44 -8.64
C SER A 185 -16.74 23.15 -9.44
N THR A 186 -16.94 24.43 -9.69
CA THR A 186 -15.95 25.28 -10.34
C THR A 186 -16.02 26.69 -9.79
N SER A 187 -14.97 27.47 -10.00
CA SER A 187 -15.00 28.90 -9.73
C SER A 187 -14.74 29.68 -11.02
N VAL A 188 -15.34 30.85 -11.11
CA VAL A 188 -15.13 31.77 -12.21
C VAL A 188 -14.83 33.17 -11.68
N ASP A 189 -14.07 33.93 -12.45
CA ASP A 189 -13.73 35.31 -12.10
C ASP A 189 -14.97 36.18 -11.95
N TYR A 190 -14.83 37.28 -11.20
CA TYR A 190 -15.89 38.26 -10.96
C TYR A 190 -16.59 38.70 -12.27
N ASN A 191 -15.85 38.89 -13.36
CA ASN A 191 -16.41 39.37 -14.64
C ASN A 191 -17.18 38.31 -15.45
N GLN A 192 -17.16 37.03 -15.04
CA GLN A 192 -17.87 35.97 -15.74
C GLN A 192 -19.33 35.89 -15.28
N THR A 193 -20.24 36.61 -15.95
CA THR A 193 -21.66 36.73 -15.54
C THR A 193 -22.57 35.60 -16.02
N SER A 194 -22.06 34.62 -16.77
CA SER A 194 -22.83 33.48 -17.26
C SER A 194 -21.93 32.33 -17.69
N ILE A 195 -22.43 31.10 -17.72
CA ILE A 195 -21.77 29.94 -18.36
C ILE A 195 -22.72 29.26 -19.34
N ARG A 196 -22.16 28.50 -20.28
CA ARG A 196 -22.93 27.62 -21.17
C ARG A 196 -22.72 26.18 -20.74
N VAL A 197 -23.80 25.46 -20.45
CA VAL A 197 -23.82 24.03 -20.07
C VAL A 197 -24.29 23.23 -21.27
N THR A 198 -23.62 22.13 -21.60
CA THR A 198 -24.04 21.16 -22.63
C THR A 198 -24.09 19.77 -22.03
N ALA A 199 -25.22 19.06 -22.19
CA ALA A 199 -25.44 17.75 -21.60
C ALA A 199 -26.23 16.81 -22.52
N ALA A 200 -25.95 15.51 -22.45
CA ALA A 200 -26.66 14.46 -23.17
C ALA A 200 -26.99 13.28 -22.25
N PRO A 201 -28.21 12.71 -22.29
CA PRO A 201 -28.60 11.57 -21.46
C PRO A 201 -28.01 10.25 -21.96
N VAL A 202 -27.94 9.25 -21.09
CA VAL A 202 -27.57 7.86 -21.43
C VAL A 202 -28.66 7.20 -22.24
N SER A 203 -29.92 7.29 -21.80
CA SER A 203 -31.05 6.81 -22.57
C SER A 203 -31.50 7.87 -23.59
N PRO A 204 -31.54 7.56 -24.90
CA PRO A 204 -31.97 8.52 -25.92
C PRO A 204 -33.43 8.99 -25.79
N SER A 205 -34.25 8.27 -25.01
CA SER A 205 -35.63 8.68 -24.73
C SER A 205 -35.74 9.74 -23.64
N ASP A 206 -34.71 9.92 -22.82
CA ASP A 206 -34.77 10.82 -21.69
C ASP A 206 -34.66 12.29 -22.11
N THR A 207 -35.19 13.16 -21.27
CA THR A 207 -35.18 14.61 -21.49
C THR A 207 -34.25 15.30 -20.50
N VAL A 208 -33.52 16.30 -20.97
CA VAL A 208 -32.59 17.08 -20.12
C VAL A 208 -33.12 18.49 -19.95
N THR A 209 -33.10 18.97 -18.71
CA THR A 209 -33.36 20.37 -18.36
C THR A 209 -32.20 20.95 -17.57
N VAL A 210 -31.93 22.24 -17.75
CA VAL A 210 -30.97 23.01 -16.94
C VAL A 210 -31.76 24.07 -16.19
N ASN A 211 -31.74 24.02 -14.86
CA ASN A 211 -32.59 24.82 -13.97
C ASN A 211 -34.08 24.74 -14.35
N GLY A 212 -34.54 23.54 -14.72
CA GLY A 212 -35.92 23.28 -15.13
C GLY A 212 -36.29 23.78 -16.54
N ILE A 213 -35.36 24.40 -17.27
CA ILE A 213 -35.55 24.84 -18.65
C ILE A 213 -35.02 23.74 -19.59
N PRO A 214 -35.81 23.24 -20.56
CA PRO A 214 -35.33 22.30 -21.56
C PRO A 214 -34.11 22.83 -22.30
N VAL A 215 -33.12 21.96 -22.52
CA VAL A 215 -31.93 22.30 -23.32
C VAL A 215 -32.31 22.55 -24.79
N ALA A 216 -31.49 23.34 -25.48
CA ALA A 216 -31.63 23.56 -26.93
C ALA A 216 -31.38 22.26 -27.72
N ALA A 217 -31.63 22.28 -29.03
CA ALA A 217 -31.49 21.11 -29.90
C ALA A 217 -30.08 20.50 -29.93
N ASP A 218 -29.05 21.28 -29.56
CA ASP A 218 -27.67 20.84 -29.42
C ASP A 218 -27.29 20.42 -27.99
N GLY A 219 -28.29 20.21 -27.12
CA GLY A 219 -28.10 19.81 -25.73
C GLY A 219 -27.63 20.94 -24.80
N SER A 220 -27.62 22.19 -25.25
CA SER A 220 -27.06 23.31 -24.48
C SER A 220 -28.07 24.24 -23.80
N ALA A 221 -27.65 24.87 -22.71
CA ALA A 221 -28.35 25.98 -22.05
C ALA A 221 -27.35 27.01 -21.53
N THR A 222 -27.65 28.31 -21.67
CA THR A 222 -26.85 29.38 -21.06
C THR A 222 -27.46 29.77 -19.72
N VAL A 223 -26.65 29.75 -18.67
CA VAL A 223 -27.07 30.04 -17.30
C VAL A 223 -26.40 31.34 -16.83
N PRO A 224 -27.16 32.40 -16.51
CA PRO A 224 -26.61 33.59 -15.87
C PRO A 224 -26.16 33.25 -14.44
N LEU A 225 -25.03 33.82 -14.03
CA LEU A 225 -24.45 33.66 -12.70
C LEU A 225 -24.69 34.91 -11.85
N GLN A 226 -25.16 34.70 -10.63
CA GLN A 226 -25.13 35.69 -9.56
C GLN A 226 -23.75 35.66 -8.88
N GLU A 227 -23.40 36.71 -8.14
CA GLU A 227 -22.23 36.67 -7.26
C GLU A 227 -22.38 35.57 -6.20
N GLY A 228 -21.29 34.89 -5.88
CA GLY A 228 -21.25 33.83 -4.88
C GLY A 228 -21.58 32.45 -5.43
N ASN A 229 -22.13 31.60 -4.56
CA ASN A 229 -22.52 30.23 -4.92
C ASN A 229 -23.74 30.23 -5.84
N ASN A 230 -23.60 29.65 -7.02
CA ASN A 230 -24.68 29.34 -7.94
C ASN A 230 -24.88 27.82 -7.98
N SER A 231 -26.08 27.34 -7.69
CA SER A 231 -26.44 25.94 -7.87
C SER A 231 -27.16 25.77 -9.20
N ILE A 232 -26.55 25.05 -10.12
CA ILE A 232 -27.11 24.75 -11.43
C ILE A 232 -27.53 23.29 -11.44
N HIS A 233 -28.83 23.05 -11.57
CA HIS A 233 -29.40 21.70 -11.59
C HIS A 233 -29.59 21.26 -13.05
N VAL A 234 -28.82 20.25 -13.45
CA VAL A 234 -29.01 19.57 -14.74
C VAL A 234 -29.79 18.29 -14.44
N THR A 235 -31.07 18.29 -14.77
CA THR A 235 -31.98 17.18 -14.47
C THR A 235 -32.25 16.38 -15.74
N VAL A 236 -31.99 15.08 -15.66
CA VAL A 236 -32.35 14.08 -16.66
C VAL A 236 -33.59 13.34 -16.18
N SER A 237 -34.65 13.37 -16.97
CA SER A 237 -35.94 12.78 -16.63
C SER A 237 -36.33 11.73 -17.66
N SER A 238 -36.85 10.61 -17.17
CA SER A 238 -37.42 9.57 -18.03
C SER A 238 -38.52 10.12 -18.93
N ALA A 239 -38.65 9.55 -20.13
CA ALA A 239 -39.83 9.72 -20.98
C ALA A 239 -41.13 9.26 -20.28
N ASP A 240 -41.04 8.31 -19.35
CA ASP A 240 -42.15 7.89 -18.48
C ASP A 240 -42.03 8.60 -17.13
N PRO A 241 -42.91 9.57 -16.81
CA PRO A 241 -42.84 10.33 -15.57
C PRO A 241 -42.92 9.47 -14.29
N SER A 242 -43.39 8.23 -14.38
CA SER A 242 -43.45 7.29 -13.25
C SER A 242 -42.09 6.68 -12.89
N GLN A 243 -41.07 6.82 -13.74
CA GLN A 243 -39.73 6.25 -13.57
C GLN A 243 -38.72 7.23 -12.98
N GLY A 244 -39.12 8.47 -12.67
CA GLY A 244 -38.30 9.42 -11.92
C GLY A 244 -37.29 10.20 -12.76
N SER A 245 -36.28 10.76 -12.10
CA SER A 245 -35.26 11.64 -12.69
C SER A 245 -33.97 11.61 -11.85
N THR A 246 -32.83 11.93 -12.47
CA THR A 246 -31.57 12.19 -11.76
C THR A 246 -31.16 13.64 -11.96
N THR A 247 -30.68 14.28 -10.90
CA THR A 247 -30.22 15.68 -10.95
C THR A 247 -28.74 15.77 -10.65
N TYR A 248 -27.98 16.29 -11.61
CA TYR A 248 -26.60 16.71 -11.44
C TYR A 248 -26.58 18.13 -10.90
N THR A 249 -25.78 18.39 -9.88
CA THR A 249 -25.62 19.71 -9.28
C THR A 249 -24.25 20.27 -9.64
N LEU A 250 -24.24 21.28 -10.49
CA LEU A 250 -23.05 22.07 -10.80
C LEU A 250 -23.04 23.30 -9.88
N SER A 251 -22.16 23.28 -8.88
CA SER A 251 -21.91 24.39 -7.95
C SER A 251 -20.87 25.34 -8.56
N VAL A 252 -21.31 26.47 -9.09
CA VAL A 252 -20.41 27.48 -9.65
C VAL A 252 -20.26 28.62 -8.67
N TYR A 253 -19.06 28.77 -8.12
CA TYR A 253 -18.69 29.92 -7.33
C TYR A 253 -18.23 31.05 -8.25
N ARG A 254 -19.06 32.07 -8.43
CA ARG A 254 -18.62 33.31 -9.05
C ARG A 254 -18.04 34.20 -7.96
N ALA A 255 -16.79 34.64 -8.10
CA ALA A 255 -16.19 35.57 -7.14
C ALA A 255 -17.14 36.75 -6.86
N THR A 256 -17.31 37.11 -5.58
CA THR A 256 -18.23 38.19 -5.19
C THR A 256 -17.51 39.53 -5.19
N HIS A 257 -18.29 40.61 -5.19
CA HIS A 257 -17.80 41.96 -4.99
C HIS A 257 -17.15 42.15 -3.60
N ASP A 258 -17.47 41.29 -2.63
CA ASP A 258 -17.07 41.39 -1.22
C ASP A 258 -15.90 40.46 -0.86
N GLU A 259 -15.19 39.90 -1.85
CA GLU A 259 -14.09 38.98 -1.59
C GLU A 259 -12.70 39.55 -1.87
N LEU A 260 -11.74 39.06 -1.08
CA LEU A 260 -10.33 39.33 -1.29
C LEU A 260 -9.80 38.47 -2.44
N GLN A 261 -9.19 39.12 -3.43
CA GLN A 261 -8.34 38.51 -4.43
C GLN A 261 -6.96 38.14 -3.87
N ASN A 262 -6.46 38.92 -2.91
CA ASN A 262 -5.14 38.71 -2.30
C ASN A 262 -5.08 39.29 -0.89
N LEU A 263 -4.17 38.78 -0.06
CA LEU A 263 -3.83 39.33 1.24
C LEU A 263 -2.33 39.14 1.50
N THR A 264 -1.61 40.22 1.77
CA THR A 264 -0.16 40.19 2.00
C THR A 264 0.23 40.94 3.28
N THR A 265 1.46 40.76 3.75
CA THR A 265 1.99 41.43 4.95
C THR A 265 3.20 42.31 4.61
N ASN A 266 3.46 43.33 5.43
CA ASN A 266 4.68 44.13 5.30
C ASN A 266 5.96 43.44 5.79
N THR A 267 5.85 42.32 6.50
CA THR A 267 7.00 41.55 6.99
C THR A 267 7.65 40.72 5.87
N GLY A 268 6.96 40.56 4.74
CA GLY A 268 7.37 39.69 3.64
C GLY A 268 7.10 38.20 3.92
N VAL A 269 6.59 37.86 5.13
CA VAL A 269 6.07 36.53 5.43
C VAL A 269 4.79 36.35 4.64
N ALA A 270 4.76 35.30 3.82
CA ALA A 270 3.62 35.04 2.96
C ALA A 270 2.44 34.49 3.78
N ILE A 271 1.25 35.01 3.51
CA ILE A 271 -0.01 34.44 4.00
C ILE A 271 -0.33 33.29 3.06
N ARG A 272 0.00 32.03 3.41
CA ARG A 272 -0.11 30.91 2.46
C ARG A 272 -0.74 29.63 3.01
N PRO A 273 -1.61 28.98 2.20
CA PRO A 273 -2.13 29.44 0.91
C PRO A 273 -3.34 30.37 1.09
N PHE A 274 -3.25 31.61 0.60
CA PHE A 274 -4.42 32.48 0.48
C PHE A 274 -5.33 31.97 -0.65
N THR A 275 -6.57 31.59 -0.33
CA THR A 275 -7.64 31.36 -1.31
C THR A 275 -8.81 32.27 -0.97
N PRO A 276 -9.47 32.92 -1.95
CA PRO A 276 -10.54 33.88 -1.66
C PRO A 276 -11.71 33.35 -0.80
N THR A 277 -11.91 32.04 -0.79
CA THR A 277 -12.96 31.36 -0.05
C THR A 277 -12.57 31.05 1.40
N ASN A 278 -11.28 31.07 1.73
CA ASN A 278 -10.84 30.89 3.11
C ASN A 278 -11.25 32.10 3.95
N ARG A 279 -11.76 31.82 5.15
CA ARG A 279 -12.22 32.85 6.10
C ARG A 279 -11.23 33.03 7.25
N THR A 280 -10.23 32.14 7.37
CA THR A 280 -9.14 32.26 8.33
C THR A 280 -7.81 32.04 7.63
N TYR A 281 -6.81 32.85 7.95
CA TYR A 281 -5.44 32.70 7.47
C TYR A 281 -4.47 32.75 8.65
N GLU A 282 -3.38 32.01 8.57
CA GLU A 282 -2.33 32.03 9.59
C GLU A 282 -1.04 32.68 9.07
N VAL A 283 -0.33 33.37 9.96
CA VAL A 283 0.97 33.99 9.71
C VAL A 283 1.88 33.76 10.91
N ASP A 284 3.01 33.10 10.70
CA ASP A 284 4.06 33.00 11.71
C ASP A 284 5.07 34.13 11.55
N VAL A 285 5.30 34.87 12.63
CA VAL A 285 6.33 35.91 12.63
C VAL A 285 7.35 35.66 13.73
N ALA A 286 8.61 35.97 13.42
CA ALA A 286 9.70 35.86 14.36
C ALA A 286 9.46 36.72 15.61
N LYS A 287 10.03 36.31 16.75
CA LYS A 287 9.87 36.97 18.05
C LYS A 287 10.12 38.48 18.07
N ASP A 288 11.01 38.97 17.20
CA ASP A 288 11.37 40.39 17.09
C ASP A 288 10.34 41.22 16.31
N THR A 289 9.36 40.57 15.67
CA THR A 289 8.25 41.24 14.97
C THR A 289 7.20 41.68 16.00
N THR A 290 7.31 42.91 16.49
CA THR A 290 6.37 43.45 17.49
C THR A 290 5.11 44.06 16.88
N GLN A 291 5.07 44.21 15.56
CA GLN A 291 3.94 44.78 14.82
C GLN A 291 3.90 44.29 13.37
N ILE A 292 2.71 44.30 12.75
CA ILE A 292 2.46 43.89 11.37
C ILE A 292 1.49 44.85 10.66
N GLN A 293 1.53 44.92 9.34
CA GLN A 293 0.52 45.56 8.50
C GLN A 293 -0.01 44.54 7.49
N LEU A 294 -1.33 44.55 7.27
CA LEU A 294 -2.01 43.71 6.30
C LEU A 294 -2.35 44.53 5.06
N THR A 295 -2.10 43.99 3.87
CA THR A 295 -2.44 44.60 2.58
C THR A 295 -3.45 43.71 1.85
N PRO A 296 -4.75 43.86 2.14
CA PRO A 296 -5.82 43.18 1.43
C PRO A 296 -6.10 43.82 0.07
N THR A 297 -6.34 42.98 -0.95
CA THR A 297 -6.79 43.38 -2.28
C THR A 297 -8.12 42.68 -2.57
N ALA A 298 -9.19 43.41 -2.79
CA ALA A 298 -10.49 42.88 -3.22
C ALA A 298 -10.54 42.62 -4.73
N PHE A 299 -11.38 41.68 -5.16
CA PHE A 299 -11.66 41.44 -6.59
C PHE A 299 -12.28 42.66 -7.28
N ALA A 300 -13.17 43.36 -6.57
CA ALA A 300 -13.73 44.61 -7.03
C ALA A 300 -12.84 45.78 -6.61
N SER A 301 -12.41 46.58 -7.58
CA SER A 301 -11.52 47.73 -7.34
C SER A 301 -12.15 48.84 -6.50
N ASP A 302 -13.48 48.86 -6.43
CA ASP A 302 -14.31 49.83 -5.69
C ASP A 302 -14.83 49.29 -4.35
N ALA A 303 -14.45 48.07 -3.94
CA ALA A 303 -14.79 47.55 -2.64
C ALA A 303 -14.19 48.39 -1.50
N SER A 304 -14.99 48.65 -0.47
CA SER A 304 -14.54 49.22 0.80
C SER A 304 -13.93 48.13 1.67
N ILE A 305 -12.75 48.36 2.24
CA ILE A 305 -12.10 47.39 3.13
C ILE A 305 -11.85 48.05 4.48
N THR A 306 -12.03 47.29 5.57
CA THR A 306 -11.56 47.67 6.90
C THR A 306 -10.69 46.57 7.51
N VAL A 307 -9.65 46.98 8.25
CA VAL A 307 -8.79 46.08 9.03
C VAL A 307 -8.88 46.48 10.49
N ASN A 308 -9.40 45.60 11.35
CA ASN A 308 -9.82 45.90 12.73
C ASN A 308 -10.70 47.17 12.81
N GLY A 309 -11.65 47.31 11.87
CA GLY A 309 -12.60 48.42 11.81
C GLY A 309 -12.04 49.75 11.25
N GLN A 310 -10.77 49.81 10.85
CA GLN A 310 -10.16 51.00 10.21
C GLN A 310 -10.23 50.87 8.68
N SER A 311 -10.76 51.87 7.99
CA SER A 311 -10.95 51.83 6.53
C SER A 311 -9.66 52.06 5.75
N ILE A 312 -9.45 51.24 4.72
CA ILE A 312 -8.36 51.32 3.75
C ILE A 312 -8.88 51.08 2.33
N GLN A 313 -8.10 51.47 1.33
CA GLN A 313 -8.38 51.15 -0.07
C GLN A 313 -7.85 49.76 -0.44
N SER A 314 -8.51 49.10 -1.39
CA SER A 314 -8.04 47.83 -1.97
C SER A 314 -6.60 47.94 -2.48
N GLY A 315 -5.76 47.00 -2.05
CA GLY A 315 -4.33 46.94 -2.37
C GLY A 315 -3.44 47.89 -1.58
N GLN A 316 -3.96 48.58 -0.55
CA GLN A 316 -3.17 49.44 0.34
C GLN A 316 -2.91 48.80 1.71
N PRO A 317 -1.78 49.09 2.37
CA PRO A 317 -1.46 48.55 3.69
C PRO A 317 -2.34 49.17 4.80
N SER A 318 -2.66 48.38 5.81
CA SER A 318 -3.33 48.80 7.04
C SER A 318 -2.45 49.69 7.92
N GLN A 319 -3.03 50.25 8.99
CA GLN A 319 -2.26 50.75 10.13
C GLN A 319 -1.36 49.64 10.71
N SER A 320 -0.32 50.03 11.45
CA SER A 320 0.51 49.06 12.19
C SER A 320 -0.28 48.43 13.33
N LEU A 321 -0.36 47.11 13.32
CA LEU A 321 -1.08 46.27 14.28
C LEU A 321 -0.07 45.69 15.29
N PRO A 322 -0.17 46.00 16.59
CA PRO A 322 0.76 45.48 17.59
C PRO A 322 0.54 44.00 17.86
N LEU A 323 1.62 43.27 18.11
CA LEU A 323 1.62 41.83 18.37
C LEU A 323 2.11 41.51 19.78
N LYS A 324 1.35 40.67 20.50
CA LYS A 324 1.78 40.03 21.75
C LYS A 324 2.47 38.69 21.42
N PRO A 325 3.41 38.20 22.25
CA PRO A 325 3.88 36.82 22.16
C PRO A 325 2.71 35.83 22.12
N GLY A 326 2.79 34.82 21.26
CA GLY A 326 1.73 33.84 21.00
C GLY A 326 0.73 34.29 19.95
N MET A 327 -0.49 33.75 20.02
CA MET A 327 -1.53 33.97 19.02
C MET A 327 -2.16 35.37 19.12
N ASN A 328 -2.30 36.05 17.98
CA ASN A 328 -3.00 37.31 17.80
C ASN A 328 -4.02 37.14 16.68
N THR A 329 -5.15 37.83 16.73
CA THR A 329 -6.16 37.76 15.66
C THR A 329 -6.53 39.16 15.17
N PHE A 330 -6.69 39.29 13.85
CA PHE A 330 -7.09 40.52 13.19
C PHE A 330 -8.23 40.28 12.22
N ASP A 331 -9.26 41.11 12.28
CA ASP A 331 -10.41 41.02 11.39
C ASP A 331 -10.18 41.86 10.14
N VAL A 332 -10.39 41.27 8.97
CA VAL A 332 -10.43 41.97 7.69
C VAL A 332 -11.85 41.85 7.14
N ASN A 333 -12.46 43.00 6.88
CA ASN A 333 -13.85 43.11 6.46
C ASN A 333 -13.89 43.83 5.11
N VAL A 334 -14.66 43.28 4.18
CA VAL A 334 -14.88 43.85 2.85
C VAL A 334 -16.36 44.22 2.75
N ASN A 335 -16.66 45.46 2.39
CA ASN A 335 -18.01 46.02 2.24
C ASN A 335 -18.94 45.86 3.45
N GLY A 336 -18.37 45.90 4.66
CA GLY A 336 -19.14 45.80 5.89
C GLY A 336 -19.49 44.37 6.29
N LYS A 337 -19.07 43.34 5.54
CA LYS A 337 -19.22 41.92 5.90
C LYS A 337 -17.92 41.38 6.51
N THR A 338 -18.03 40.86 7.73
CA THR A 338 -16.88 40.32 8.46
C THR A 338 -16.59 38.91 7.96
N ASP A 339 -15.72 38.83 6.96
CA ASP A 339 -15.52 37.59 6.22
C ASP A 339 -14.11 36.99 6.40
N TYR A 340 -13.15 37.68 7.01
CA TYR A 340 -11.79 37.16 7.15
C TYR A 340 -11.16 37.41 8.52
N THR A 341 -10.55 36.38 9.10
CA THR A 341 -9.71 36.41 10.31
C THR A 341 -8.27 36.11 9.92
N VAL A 342 -7.32 36.93 10.35
CA VAL A 342 -5.89 36.68 10.22
C VAL A 342 -5.32 36.36 11.60
N ALA A 343 -5.03 35.08 11.82
CA ALA A 343 -4.33 34.58 12.98
C ALA A 343 -2.82 34.79 12.80
N VAL A 344 -2.21 35.63 13.62
CA VAL A 344 -0.77 35.88 13.61
C VAL A 344 -0.17 35.28 14.86
N TYR A 345 0.55 34.17 14.70
CA TYR A 345 1.37 33.63 15.76
C TYR A 345 2.72 34.34 15.78
N ARG A 346 2.97 35.07 16.86
CA ARG A 346 4.28 35.66 17.12
C ARG A 346 5.04 34.70 18.02
N ASP A 347 6.15 34.16 17.51
CA ASP A 347 7.06 33.31 18.28
C ASP A 347 7.38 33.96 19.64
N PRO A 348 7.03 33.31 20.77
CA PRO A 348 7.35 33.83 22.10
C PRO A 348 8.85 33.92 22.38
N GLY A 349 9.67 33.16 21.64
CA GLY A 349 11.12 33.08 21.82
C GLY A 349 11.56 32.33 23.08
N ASP A 350 10.65 31.56 23.69
CA ASP A 350 10.90 30.69 24.84
C ASP A 350 11.49 29.34 24.42
N GLY A 351 11.23 28.91 23.18
CA GLY A 351 11.64 27.60 22.69
C GLY A 351 10.87 26.48 23.37
N HIS A 352 9.61 26.71 23.73
CA HIS A 352 8.77 25.69 24.35
C HIS A 352 7.85 25.01 23.35
N VAL A 353 7.29 23.86 23.74
CA VAL A 353 6.15 23.24 23.04
C VAL A 353 4.85 23.90 23.50
N HIS A 354 4.08 24.42 22.55
CA HIS A 354 2.85 25.16 22.83
C HIS A 354 1.62 24.30 22.51
N VAL A 355 0.78 24.06 23.54
CA VAL A 355 -0.53 23.40 23.40
C VAL A 355 -1.61 24.47 23.36
N ILE A 356 -2.32 24.57 22.24
CA ILE A 356 -3.34 25.58 22.00
C ILE A 356 -4.70 24.89 21.92
N ASP A 357 -5.57 25.17 22.89
CA ASP A 357 -6.95 24.69 22.92
C ASP A 357 -7.85 25.61 22.08
N ASN A 358 -8.39 25.10 20.98
CA ASN A 358 -9.29 25.83 20.08
C ASN A 358 -10.77 25.46 20.31
N GLY A 359 -11.11 24.82 21.43
CA GLY A 359 -12.44 24.27 21.70
C GLY A 359 -12.57 22.85 21.17
N SER A 360 -13.04 22.68 19.92
CA SER A 360 -13.24 21.35 19.31
C SER A 360 -11.95 20.70 18.82
N THR A 361 -10.90 21.49 18.57
CA THR A 361 -9.58 21.00 18.17
C THR A 361 -8.51 21.40 19.18
N VAL A 362 -7.36 20.76 19.08
CA VAL A 362 -6.12 21.12 19.79
C VAL A 362 -5.01 21.26 18.76
N THR A 363 -4.24 22.34 18.85
CA THR A 363 -3.05 22.56 18.02
C THR A 363 -1.81 22.43 18.89
N ILE A 364 -0.87 21.60 18.47
CA ILE A 364 0.45 21.48 19.07
C ILE A 364 1.45 22.19 18.15
N ARG A 365 2.12 23.22 18.66
CA ARG A 365 3.13 23.98 17.93
C ARG A 365 4.50 23.82 18.59
N THR A 366 5.48 23.47 17.78
CA THR A 366 6.91 23.49 18.11
C THR A 366 7.62 24.50 17.21
N ARG A 367 8.94 24.66 17.37
CA ARG A 367 9.74 25.48 16.44
C ARG A 367 9.80 24.93 15.01
N GLU A 368 9.58 23.61 14.82
CA GLU A 368 9.78 22.93 13.54
C GLU A 368 8.47 22.51 12.86
N ILE A 369 7.43 22.21 13.65
CA ILE A 369 6.16 21.67 13.15
C ILE A 369 4.96 22.23 13.93
N VAL A 370 3.83 22.30 13.23
CA VAL A 370 2.49 22.57 13.75
C VAL A 370 1.58 21.42 13.34
N ALA A 371 0.84 20.87 14.30
CA ALA A 371 -0.11 19.79 14.08
C ALA A 371 -1.43 20.08 14.80
N THR A 372 -2.56 19.97 14.10
CA THR A 372 -3.90 20.18 14.67
C THR A 372 -4.69 18.88 14.67
N PHE A 373 -5.32 18.56 15.80
CA PHE A 373 -6.14 17.36 15.98
C PHE A 373 -7.57 17.72 16.38
N ASP A 374 -8.54 17.01 15.83
CA ASP A 374 -9.93 17.07 16.32
C ASP A 374 -10.09 16.23 17.58
N LYS A 375 -10.62 16.85 18.65
CA LYS A 375 -10.69 16.23 19.98
C LYS A 375 -11.70 15.09 20.08
N SER A 376 -12.71 15.07 19.20
CA SER A 376 -13.78 14.07 19.19
C SER A 376 -13.49 12.87 18.28
N SER A 377 -12.44 12.98 17.45
CA SER A 377 -12.13 12.00 16.42
C SER A 377 -10.66 11.57 16.37
N SER A 378 -9.74 12.13 17.17
CA SER A 378 -8.29 11.84 17.06
C SER A 378 -7.68 12.13 15.69
N VAL A 379 -8.46 12.68 14.76
CA VAL A 379 -8.05 12.95 13.38
C VAL A 379 -7.06 14.10 13.38
N LEU A 380 -5.89 13.87 12.78
CA LEU A 380 -4.95 14.93 12.44
C LEU A 380 -5.52 15.69 11.25
N THR A 381 -5.99 16.91 11.48
CA THR A 381 -6.65 17.75 10.46
C THR A 381 -5.68 18.67 9.74
N GLU A 382 -4.47 18.88 10.29
CA GLU A 382 -3.49 19.79 9.74
C GLU A 382 -2.07 19.39 10.15
N LEU A 383 -1.11 19.49 9.21
CA LEU A 383 0.31 19.32 9.48
C LEU A 383 1.13 20.26 8.58
N HIS A 384 1.98 21.09 9.17
CA HIS A 384 2.87 21.99 8.42
C HIS A 384 4.11 22.38 9.23
N LYS A 385 5.08 23.00 8.56
CA LYS A 385 6.15 23.76 9.23
C LYS A 385 5.65 25.16 9.59
N PRO A 386 6.03 25.75 10.74
CA PRO A 386 5.62 27.11 11.10
C PRO A 386 5.85 28.10 9.96
N GLY A 387 4.80 28.83 9.59
CA GLY A 387 4.79 29.84 8.52
C GLY A 387 4.60 29.29 7.12
N ASP A 388 4.39 27.98 6.99
CA ASP A 388 4.18 27.30 5.71
C ASP A 388 2.76 26.74 5.58
N ARG A 389 2.42 26.29 4.37
CA ARG A 389 1.12 25.70 4.07
C ARG A 389 0.95 24.31 4.69
N ASP A 390 -0.29 23.97 5.00
CA ASP A 390 -0.70 22.59 5.28
C ASP A 390 -0.31 21.64 4.13
N VAL A 391 0.32 20.54 4.51
CA VAL A 391 0.75 19.48 3.58
C VAL A 391 -0.29 18.36 3.43
N LEU A 392 -1.33 18.35 4.25
CA LEU A 392 -2.42 17.38 4.16
C LEU A 392 -3.45 17.76 3.09
N GLY A 393 -3.78 19.05 2.95
CA GLY A 393 -4.72 19.56 1.97
C GLY A 393 -6.14 19.03 2.22
N LYS A 394 -6.64 18.16 1.35
CA LYS A 394 -7.91 17.42 1.59
C LYS A 394 -7.71 16.11 2.36
N GLY A 395 -6.45 15.78 2.67
CA GLY A 395 -6.05 14.62 3.46
C GLY A 395 -6.26 14.83 4.96
N TYR A 396 -5.87 13.82 5.72
CA TYR A 396 -6.02 13.75 7.17
C TYR A 396 -5.21 12.56 7.71
N GLY A 397 -4.85 12.59 8.99
CA GLY A 397 -4.31 11.42 9.69
C GLY A 397 -5.39 10.71 10.50
N TYR A 398 -5.40 9.37 10.48
CA TYR A 398 -6.44 8.58 11.17
C TYR A 398 -5.92 7.24 11.67
N PHE A 399 -6.61 6.71 12.67
CA PHE A 399 -6.38 5.39 13.24
C PHE A 399 -7.37 4.38 12.65
N PHE A 400 -6.88 3.19 12.34
CA PHE A 400 -7.62 2.13 11.69
C PHE A 400 -7.38 0.80 12.38
N LEU A 401 -8.49 0.11 12.65
CA LEU A 401 -8.56 -1.20 13.27
C LEU A 401 -9.36 -2.15 12.38
N ASN A 402 -8.82 -3.34 12.14
CA ASN A 402 -9.51 -4.42 11.44
C ASN A 402 -9.42 -5.76 12.19
N PRO A 403 -10.02 -5.86 13.38
CA PRO A 403 -10.04 -7.10 14.14
C PRO A 403 -11.08 -8.08 13.59
N THR A 404 -10.78 -9.37 13.74
CA THR A 404 -11.73 -10.46 13.51
C THR A 404 -12.17 -11.05 14.84
N TYR A 405 -13.46 -11.36 14.94
CA TYR A 405 -14.06 -11.99 16.12
C TYR A 405 -15.08 -13.04 15.70
N GLN A 406 -15.43 -13.93 16.63
CA GLN A 406 -16.51 -14.90 16.42
C GLN A 406 -17.83 -14.34 16.95
N ASP A 407 -18.83 -14.19 16.09
CA ASP A 407 -20.16 -13.78 16.52
C ASP A 407 -20.78 -14.84 17.44
N ALA A 408 -21.12 -14.44 18.67
CA ALA A 408 -21.59 -15.35 19.70
C ALA A 408 -22.96 -16.00 19.39
N THR A 409 -23.73 -15.43 18.45
CA THR A 409 -25.08 -15.90 18.09
C THR A 409 -25.02 -16.89 16.94
N THR A 410 -24.15 -16.64 15.96
CA THR A 410 -24.06 -17.40 14.71
C THR A 410 -22.86 -18.33 14.66
N GLY A 411 -21.87 -18.15 15.54
CA GLY A 411 -20.59 -18.86 15.52
C GLY A 411 -19.69 -18.51 14.34
N LYS A 412 -20.05 -17.51 13.52
CA LYS A 412 -19.30 -17.11 12.33
C LYS A 412 -18.21 -16.10 12.68
N PHE A 413 -17.03 -16.25 12.08
CA PHE A 413 -15.99 -15.24 12.13
C PHE A 413 -16.38 -14.04 11.27
N THR A 414 -16.24 -12.84 11.84
CA THR A 414 -16.55 -11.57 11.20
C THR A 414 -15.39 -10.61 11.42
N THR A 415 -14.91 -10.01 10.34
CA THR A 415 -13.87 -8.99 10.37
C THR A 415 -14.51 -7.61 10.35
N LEU A 416 -14.13 -6.75 11.29
CA LEU A 416 -14.59 -5.37 11.36
C LEU A 416 -13.71 -4.47 10.52
N ASN A 417 -14.30 -3.47 9.87
CA ASN A 417 -13.57 -2.34 9.33
C ASN A 417 -13.92 -1.13 10.17
N TRP A 418 -13.02 -0.73 11.05
CA TRP A 418 -13.29 0.30 12.04
C TRP A 418 -12.19 1.36 11.98
N SER A 419 -12.58 2.61 11.78
CA SER A 419 -11.70 3.76 11.99
C SER A 419 -12.12 4.41 13.31
N PRO A 420 -11.60 3.93 14.46
CA PRO A 420 -11.87 4.55 15.75
C PRO A 420 -11.54 6.04 15.73
N GLY A 421 -12.35 6.84 16.42
CA GLY A 421 -12.22 8.28 16.38
C GLY A 421 -12.88 8.86 15.13
N THR A 422 -14.15 8.58 14.89
CA THR A 422 -14.95 9.44 13.99
C THR A 422 -16.19 9.88 14.74
N GLY A 423 -15.98 10.62 15.83
CA GLY A 423 -17.01 11.11 16.74
C GLY A 423 -17.13 10.35 18.07
N ASP A 424 -16.23 9.41 18.35
CA ASP A 424 -16.21 8.52 19.52
C ASP A 424 -14.87 8.54 20.29
N ALA A 425 -13.99 9.51 20.03
CA ALA A 425 -12.73 9.68 20.75
C ALA A 425 -12.86 10.66 21.94
N SER A 426 -12.04 10.45 22.96
CA SER A 426 -11.82 11.39 24.06
C SER A 426 -10.35 11.81 24.09
N PHE A 427 -10.10 13.11 24.07
CA PHE A 427 -8.77 13.72 24.13
C PHE A 427 -8.25 13.85 25.57
N HIS A 428 -6.96 13.57 25.75
CA HIS A 428 -6.27 13.65 27.04
C HIS A 428 -4.83 14.17 26.85
N ILE A 429 -4.25 14.71 27.93
CA ILE A 429 -2.83 15.06 28.00
C ILE A 429 -2.21 14.14 29.04
N ALA A 430 -1.32 13.23 28.62
CA ALA A 430 -0.63 12.31 29.52
C ALA A 430 0.48 13.02 30.30
N SER A 431 1.25 13.88 29.62
CA SER A 431 2.28 14.70 30.25
C SER A 431 2.53 15.99 29.46
N GLN A 432 2.94 17.05 30.15
CA GLN A 432 3.30 18.32 29.55
C GLN A 432 4.41 19.00 30.35
N SER A 433 5.40 19.51 29.63
CA SER A 433 6.50 20.33 30.11
C SER A 433 6.85 21.38 29.05
N ASP A 434 7.79 22.26 29.34
CA ASP A 434 8.28 23.24 28.38
C ASP A 434 8.90 22.57 27.14
N ASP A 435 9.58 21.44 27.29
CA ASP A 435 10.31 20.77 26.20
C ASP A 435 9.50 19.68 25.47
N MET A 436 8.38 19.22 26.04
CA MET A 436 7.65 18.05 25.55
C MET A 436 6.17 18.08 25.96
N VAL A 437 5.29 17.61 25.08
CA VAL A 437 3.93 17.18 25.40
C VAL A 437 3.65 15.78 24.83
N ASP A 438 2.95 14.96 25.62
CA ASP A 438 2.34 13.70 25.20
C ASP A 438 0.82 13.85 25.31
N ILE A 439 0.14 13.88 24.16
CA ILE A 439 -1.32 13.87 24.06
C ILE A 439 -1.79 12.50 23.61
N TYR A 440 -2.99 12.09 24.01
CA TYR A 440 -3.54 10.82 23.56
C TYR A 440 -5.05 10.81 23.45
N PHE A 441 -5.53 9.80 22.73
CA PHE A 441 -6.95 9.58 22.48
C PHE A 441 -7.35 8.18 22.93
N THR A 442 -8.48 8.10 23.62
CA THR A 442 -9.16 6.84 23.96
C THR A 442 -10.45 6.74 23.17
N PHE A 443 -10.93 5.52 22.90
CA PHE A 443 -12.10 5.28 22.04
C PHE A 443 -13.23 4.59 22.80
N ASP A 444 -14.46 5.05 22.60
CA ASP A 444 -15.64 4.40 23.22
C ASP A 444 -16.10 3.20 22.39
N ASN A 445 -15.57 2.03 22.74
CA ASN A 445 -15.95 0.75 22.14
C ASN A 445 -17.41 0.33 22.44
N ASN A 446 -18.17 1.09 23.25
CA ASN A 446 -19.53 0.75 23.66
C ASN A 446 -20.63 1.58 22.97
N THR A 447 -20.28 2.58 22.15
CA THR A 447 -21.29 3.46 21.54
C THR A 447 -22.02 2.83 20.34
N PRO A 448 -23.34 3.04 20.20
CA PRO A 448 -24.16 2.41 19.14
C PRO A 448 -24.09 3.08 17.76
N ASN A 449 -23.24 4.09 17.54
CA ASN A 449 -23.27 5.00 16.37
C ASN A 449 -22.81 4.35 15.03
N ASP A 450 -23.24 3.12 14.76
CA ASP A 450 -23.82 2.69 13.47
C ASP A 450 -23.75 1.16 13.27
N SER A 451 -23.29 0.39 14.25
CA SER A 451 -23.47 -1.07 14.25
C SER A 451 -23.35 -1.67 15.66
N PRO A 452 -24.23 -2.60 16.06
CA PRO A 452 -24.10 -3.36 17.32
C PRO A 452 -22.79 -4.19 17.43
N THR A 453 -21.97 -4.21 16.37
CA THR A 453 -20.71 -4.97 16.25
C THR A 453 -19.44 -4.23 16.71
N ARG A 454 -19.52 -2.98 17.20
CA ARG A 454 -18.33 -2.20 17.63
C ARG A 454 -17.79 -2.54 19.04
N LYS A 455 -18.41 -3.47 19.77
CA LYS A 455 -18.04 -3.84 21.14
C LYS A 455 -16.85 -4.80 21.21
N GLY A 456 -15.64 -4.27 20.98
CA GLY A 456 -14.37 -4.98 21.17
C GLY A 456 -13.85 -4.92 22.61
N PRO A 457 -13.20 -5.98 23.13
CA PRO A 457 -12.69 -6.02 24.49
C PRO A 457 -11.37 -5.26 24.68
N ILE A 458 -10.60 -5.03 23.61
CA ILE A 458 -9.30 -4.35 23.67
C ILE A 458 -9.51 -2.84 23.78
N ALA A 459 -9.07 -2.24 24.87
CA ALA A 459 -8.99 -0.79 25.01
C ALA A 459 -7.69 -0.28 24.36
N TYR A 460 -7.80 0.68 23.46
CA TYR A 460 -6.67 1.29 22.76
C TYR A 460 -6.47 2.74 23.19
N GLU A 461 -5.20 3.15 23.31
CA GLU A 461 -4.81 4.54 23.42
C GLU A 461 -3.88 4.90 22.27
N LEU A 462 -4.18 5.99 21.56
CA LEU A 462 -3.35 6.51 20.47
C LEU A 462 -2.62 7.77 20.95
N HIS A 463 -1.31 7.68 21.10
CA HIS A 463 -0.48 8.76 21.64
C HIS A 463 0.28 9.51 20.55
N PHE A 464 0.45 10.81 20.76
CA PHE A 464 1.26 11.72 19.96
C PHE A 464 2.19 12.52 20.87
N VAL A 465 3.50 12.37 20.66
CA VAL A 465 4.51 13.04 21.47
C VAL A 465 5.28 14.06 20.64
N PHE A 466 5.23 15.31 21.08
CA PHE A 466 5.94 16.43 20.47
C PHE A 466 7.07 16.86 21.40
N ARG A 467 8.24 17.09 20.83
CA ARG A 467 9.41 17.58 21.56
C ARG A 467 9.98 18.78 20.84
N ASN A 468 10.38 19.81 21.58
CA ASN A 468 10.95 21.02 20.98
C ASN A 468 12.30 20.78 20.29
N ASP A 469 13.04 19.74 20.69
CA ASP A 469 14.33 19.40 20.08
C ASP A 469 14.22 18.57 18.79
N GLN A 470 13.02 18.09 18.42
CA GLN A 470 12.83 17.23 17.25
C GLN A 470 12.08 17.93 16.11
N PRO A 471 12.45 17.69 14.84
CA PRO A 471 11.79 18.26 13.67
C PRO A 471 10.58 17.42 13.20
N GLY A 472 9.77 16.94 14.14
CA GLY A 472 8.71 15.97 13.89
C GLY A 472 8.01 15.57 15.19
N PHE A 473 7.18 14.54 15.15
CA PHE A 473 6.48 14.01 16.34
C PHE A 473 6.46 12.49 16.33
N TYR A 474 6.28 11.89 17.50
CA TYR A 474 6.21 10.44 17.66
C TYR A 474 4.77 9.98 17.79
N VAL A 475 4.49 8.78 17.28
CA VAL A 475 3.20 8.10 17.45
C VAL A 475 3.43 6.73 18.05
N TYR A 476 2.72 6.40 19.13
CA TYR A 476 2.67 5.04 19.66
C TYR A 476 1.26 4.67 20.07
N ILE A 477 0.99 3.36 20.15
CA ILE A 477 -0.33 2.82 20.44
C ILE A 477 -0.19 1.86 21.62
N THR A 478 -1.01 2.01 22.66
CA THR A 478 -1.16 1.02 23.73
C THR A 478 -2.43 0.22 23.53
N ALA A 479 -2.41 -1.05 23.94
CA ALA A 479 -3.57 -1.92 23.96
C ALA A 479 -3.66 -2.64 25.30
N HIS A 480 -4.88 -2.78 25.81
CA HIS A 480 -5.17 -3.39 27.11
C HIS A 480 -6.41 -4.29 27.03
N MET A 481 -6.22 -5.57 27.32
CA MET A 481 -7.31 -6.52 27.55
C MET A 481 -7.75 -6.49 29.02
N PRO A 482 -9.06 -6.56 29.32
CA PRO A 482 -9.56 -6.64 30.69
C PRO A 482 -8.97 -7.85 31.42
N GLU A 483 -8.64 -7.67 32.70
CA GLU A 483 -8.08 -8.75 33.54
C GLU A 483 -9.10 -9.85 33.84
N ASN A 484 -10.36 -9.49 34.04
CA ASN A 484 -11.40 -10.42 34.49
C ASN A 484 -12.15 -11.04 33.31
N GLU A 485 -11.88 -12.32 33.03
CA GLU A 485 -12.57 -13.10 31.99
C GLU A 485 -14.09 -13.12 32.17
N ALA A 486 -14.61 -13.06 33.40
CA ALA A 486 -16.06 -13.05 33.66
C ALA A 486 -16.77 -11.78 33.15
N SER A 487 -16.01 -10.74 32.78
CA SER A 487 -16.54 -9.54 32.13
C SER A 487 -16.65 -9.68 30.61
N LEU A 488 -16.12 -10.77 30.03
CA LEU A 488 -16.07 -11.03 28.60
C LEU A 488 -17.16 -12.03 28.18
N THR A 489 -17.74 -11.82 27.01
CA THR A 489 -18.62 -12.82 26.37
C THR A 489 -17.79 -13.83 25.57
N PRO A 490 -18.30 -15.04 25.27
CA PRO A 490 -17.56 -16.01 24.44
C PRO A 490 -17.09 -15.45 23.08
N GLY A 491 -17.87 -14.55 22.46
CA GLY A 491 -17.46 -13.91 21.20
C GLY A 491 -16.29 -12.92 21.35
N MET A 492 -16.14 -12.31 22.53
CA MET A 492 -15.03 -11.40 22.86
C MET A 492 -13.71 -12.14 23.10
N LEU A 493 -13.75 -13.41 23.51
CA LEU A 493 -12.53 -14.22 23.72
C LEU A 493 -11.86 -14.63 22.40
N ASN A 494 -12.60 -14.61 21.28
CA ASN A 494 -12.08 -14.92 19.94
C ASN A 494 -11.67 -13.66 19.17
N TRP A 495 -11.54 -12.52 19.85
CA TRP A 495 -11.18 -11.25 19.23
C TRP A 495 -9.68 -11.18 19.01
N ASP A 496 -9.24 -11.02 17.76
CA ASP A 496 -7.83 -10.82 17.44
C ASP A 496 -7.41 -9.34 17.46
N THR A 497 -6.10 -9.05 17.40
CA THR A 497 -5.65 -7.65 17.30
C THR A 497 -5.93 -7.03 15.93
N GLY A 498 -6.09 -7.87 14.89
CA GLY A 498 -6.38 -7.44 13.54
C GLY A 498 -5.28 -6.61 12.89
N GLN A 499 -5.68 -5.79 11.92
CA GLN A 499 -4.82 -4.69 11.49
C GLN A 499 -4.89 -3.55 12.50
N VAL A 500 -3.78 -3.27 13.19
CA VAL A 500 -3.58 -2.04 13.96
C VAL A 500 -2.76 -1.10 13.10
N ARG A 501 -3.36 -0.02 12.61
CA ARG A 501 -2.70 0.89 11.65
C ARG A 501 -2.99 2.34 11.95
N TRP A 502 -1.97 3.17 11.88
CA TRP A 502 -2.12 4.61 11.77
C TRP A 502 -1.61 5.11 10.41
N SER A 503 -2.35 6.03 9.81
CA SER A 503 -2.11 6.47 8.43
C SER A 503 -2.20 7.98 8.29
N ILE A 504 -1.45 8.55 7.34
CA ILE A 504 -1.60 9.94 6.91
C ILE A 504 -1.94 9.97 5.43
N ARG A 505 -3.04 10.65 5.08
CA ARG A 505 -3.38 11.06 3.71
C ARG A 505 -2.86 12.47 3.47
N ALA A 506 -2.17 12.69 2.36
CA ALA A 506 -1.51 13.97 2.07
C ALA A 506 -2.01 14.60 0.77
N ASP A 507 -1.63 15.86 0.52
CA ASP A 507 -2.04 16.58 -0.69
C ASP A 507 -1.39 15.96 -1.93
N ALA A 508 -2.21 15.39 -2.81
CA ALA A 508 -1.78 14.79 -4.07
C ALA A 508 -1.09 15.78 -5.02
N GLN A 509 -1.25 17.10 -4.82
CA GLN A 509 -0.52 18.11 -5.59
C GLN A 509 0.92 18.28 -5.12
N LEU A 510 1.16 18.10 -3.81
CA LEU A 510 2.49 18.25 -3.21
C LEU A 510 3.32 16.97 -3.34
N PHE A 511 2.70 15.82 -3.07
CA PHE A 511 3.37 14.52 -3.05
C PHE A 511 3.04 13.73 -4.31
N LYS A 512 4.08 13.43 -5.11
CA LYS A 512 3.97 12.77 -6.41
C LYS A 512 4.71 11.45 -6.47
N TYR A 513 5.47 11.12 -5.44
CA TYR A 513 6.31 9.94 -5.39
C TYR A 513 6.16 9.20 -4.06
N VAL A 514 6.38 7.90 -4.10
CA VAL A 514 6.69 7.09 -2.92
C VAL A 514 8.19 6.84 -2.89
N GLN A 515 8.76 6.84 -1.69
CA GLN A 515 10.17 6.54 -1.48
C GLN A 515 10.33 5.64 -0.27
N ASN A 516 10.89 4.45 -0.51
CA ASN A 516 11.24 3.48 0.53
C ASN A 516 12.76 3.38 0.65
N GLU A 517 13.26 2.98 1.82
CA GLU A 517 14.70 2.88 2.05
C GLU A 517 15.40 1.94 1.06
N GLY A 518 16.49 2.41 0.45
CA GLY A 518 17.29 1.62 -0.49
C GLY A 518 16.63 1.37 -1.85
N GLN A 519 15.52 2.03 -2.15
CA GLN A 519 14.82 1.96 -3.45
C GLN A 519 14.93 3.30 -4.20
N ALA A 520 14.65 3.30 -5.49
CA ALA A 520 14.46 4.55 -6.25
C ALA A 520 13.04 5.10 -5.98
N PRO A 521 12.81 6.42 -6.10
CA PRO A 521 11.47 6.98 -5.94
C PRO A 521 10.56 6.47 -7.06
N ASP A 522 9.38 5.94 -6.70
CA ASP A 522 8.36 5.52 -7.65
C ASP A 522 7.30 6.60 -7.81
N MET A 523 6.85 6.84 -9.05
CA MET A 523 5.90 7.90 -9.36
C MET A 523 4.47 7.41 -9.13
N LEU A 524 3.71 8.15 -8.33
CA LEU A 524 2.32 7.84 -8.09
C LEU A 524 1.44 8.28 -9.27
N PRO A 525 0.44 7.47 -9.67
CA PRO A 525 -0.62 7.97 -10.53
C PRO A 525 -1.39 9.09 -9.82
N SER A 526 -2.07 9.95 -10.57
CA SER A 526 -2.96 10.94 -9.94
C SER A 526 -4.23 10.29 -9.40
N PRO A 527 -4.93 10.91 -8.41
CA PRO A 527 -6.24 10.44 -7.96
C PRO A 527 -7.24 10.25 -9.10
N GLU A 528 -7.23 11.16 -10.08
CA GLU A 528 -8.10 11.10 -11.26
C GLU A 528 -7.74 9.90 -12.14
N GLN A 529 -6.45 9.63 -12.33
CA GLN A 529 -5.98 8.43 -13.04
C GLN A 529 -6.42 7.16 -12.33
N VAL A 530 -6.38 7.11 -11.00
CA VAL A 530 -6.89 5.96 -10.24
C VAL A 530 -8.40 5.80 -10.42
N THR A 531 -9.15 6.90 -10.34
CA THR A 531 -10.62 6.90 -10.41
C THR A 531 -11.16 6.56 -11.81
N SER A 532 -10.49 7.02 -12.87
CA SER A 532 -10.92 6.74 -14.25
C SER A 532 -10.55 5.33 -14.74
N ARG A 533 -9.75 4.59 -13.98
CA ARG A 533 -9.20 3.30 -14.40
C ARG A 533 -9.99 2.14 -13.82
N TYR A 534 -9.96 1.04 -14.57
CA TYR A 534 -10.57 -0.18 -14.13
C TYR A 534 -9.77 -0.83 -13.00
N GLN A 535 -10.46 -1.07 -11.88
CA GLN A 535 -9.92 -1.81 -10.75
C GLN A 535 -9.97 -3.33 -11.03
N VAL A 536 -8.81 -3.94 -11.31
CA VAL A 536 -8.68 -5.38 -11.61
C VAL A 536 -8.57 -6.25 -10.36
N MET A 537 -8.24 -5.65 -9.22
CA MET A 537 -8.10 -6.26 -7.90
C MET A 537 -8.15 -5.15 -6.82
N ASP A 538 -8.30 -5.49 -5.54
CA ASP A 538 -8.17 -4.57 -4.40
C ASP A 538 -7.03 -3.54 -4.58
N ALA A 539 -7.43 -2.26 -4.69
CA ALA A 539 -6.61 -1.09 -5.03
C ALA A 539 -5.54 -1.33 -6.10
N THR A 540 -5.93 -2.01 -7.18
CA THR A 540 -5.09 -2.32 -8.33
C THR A 540 -5.77 -1.90 -9.62
N PHE A 541 -5.14 -1.02 -10.39
CA PHE A 541 -5.75 -0.28 -11.49
C PHE A 541 -4.97 -0.46 -12.79
N ARG A 542 -5.65 -0.90 -13.85
CA ARG A 542 -5.03 -1.10 -15.17
C ARG A 542 -4.59 0.24 -15.78
N GLN A 543 -3.34 0.33 -16.24
CA GLN A 543 -2.73 1.52 -16.85
C GLN A 543 -2.84 1.48 -18.37
N PRO A 544 -2.91 2.62 -19.11
CA PRO A 544 -3.05 2.65 -20.58
C PRO A 544 -2.06 1.76 -21.34
N ASP A 545 -0.82 1.64 -20.89
CA ASP A 545 0.18 0.78 -21.53
C ASP A 545 -0.06 -0.75 -21.33
N GLY A 546 -1.14 -1.12 -20.63
CA GLY A 546 -1.47 -2.49 -20.29
C GLY A 546 -0.80 -3.00 -19.01
N SER A 547 0.01 -2.21 -18.31
CA SER A 547 0.48 -2.55 -16.96
C SER A 547 -0.63 -2.34 -15.92
N ALA A 548 -0.34 -2.57 -14.63
CA ALA A 548 -1.25 -2.24 -13.54
C ALA A 548 -0.48 -1.55 -12.41
N TYR A 549 -1.06 -0.47 -11.88
CA TYR A 549 -0.63 0.13 -10.63
C TYR A 549 -1.29 -0.64 -9.48
N THR A 550 -0.56 -0.95 -8.41
CA THR A 550 -1.10 -1.65 -7.25
C THR A 550 -0.54 -1.09 -5.96
N LYS A 551 -1.37 -1.03 -4.91
CA LYS A 551 -0.90 -0.64 -3.56
C LYS A 551 0.20 -1.54 -3.00
N TYR A 552 0.39 -2.73 -3.58
CA TYR A 552 1.42 -3.69 -3.18
C TYR A 552 2.78 -3.47 -3.86
N GLN A 553 2.90 -2.46 -4.74
CA GLN A 553 4.14 -2.11 -5.44
C GLN A 553 5.20 -1.63 -4.44
N ASP A 554 4.80 -0.73 -3.52
CA ASP A 554 5.67 -0.03 -2.59
C ASP A 554 5.53 -0.52 -1.14
N VAL A 555 5.52 -1.84 -0.96
CA VAL A 555 5.59 -2.44 0.38
C VAL A 555 6.99 -2.31 0.99
N VAL A 556 7.02 -2.20 2.31
CA VAL A 556 8.21 -2.07 3.12
C VAL A 556 8.53 -3.39 3.81
N SER A 557 9.83 -3.72 3.90
CA SER A 557 10.32 -4.70 4.87
C SER A 557 10.25 -4.07 6.25
N GLU A 558 9.47 -4.67 7.14
CA GLU A 558 9.34 -4.13 8.49
C GLU A 558 10.64 -4.23 9.28
N ALA A 559 11.47 -5.24 8.99
CA ALA A 559 12.75 -5.46 9.63
C ALA A 559 13.87 -4.52 9.15
N TYR A 560 14.02 -4.37 7.83
CA TYR A 560 15.26 -3.82 7.26
C TYR A 560 15.14 -2.42 6.68
N GLN A 561 13.92 -1.87 6.56
CA GLN A 561 13.69 -0.50 6.09
C GLN A 561 13.15 0.33 7.24
N HIS A 562 13.90 1.35 7.63
CA HIS A 562 13.64 2.25 8.74
C HIS A 562 12.96 3.55 8.32
N VAL A 563 13.08 3.97 7.06
CA VAL A 563 12.44 5.18 6.54
C VAL A 563 11.65 4.90 5.28
N PHE A 564 10.40 5.37 5.24
CA PHE A 564 9.53 5.27 4.09
C PHE A 564 8.47 6.36 4.11
N GLY A 565 7.97 6.77 2.95
CA GLY A 565 6.93 7.79 2.91
C GLY A 565 6.66 8.39 1.55
N LEU A 566 6.11 9.60 1.58
CA LEU A 566 5.69 10.38 0.43
C LEU A 566 6.71 11.48 0.12
N LEU A 567 7.03 11.63 -1.15
CA LEU A 567 8.04 12.57 -1.62
C LEU A 567 7.47 13.51 -2.70
N GLY A 568 7.79 14.79 -2.55
CA GLY A 568 7.39 15.88 -3.42
C GLY A 568 8.58 16.76 -3.83
N GLN A 569 8.36 17.72 -4.72
CA GLN A 569 9.45 18.58 -5.21
C GLN A 569 10.04 19.50 -4.13
N HIS A 570 9.28 19.79 -3.07
CA HIS A 570 9.70 20.68 -1.98
C HIS A 570 9.61 20.04 -0.60
N TYR A 571 8.75 19.05 -0.41
CA TYR A 571 8.48 18.41 0.88
C TYR A 571 8.72 16.89 0.83
N GLY A 572 9.11 16.33 1.96
CA GLY A 572 9.04 14.90 2.24
C GLY A 572 8.25 14.65 3.52
N LEU A 573 7.37 13.66 3.50
CA LEU A 573 6.58 13.22 4.66
C LEU A 573 6.91 11.74 4.92
N TRP A 574 7.53 11.46 6.07
CA TRP A 574 8.15 10.18 6.34
C TRP A 574 7.67 9.56 7.63
N PHE A 575 7.58 8.23 7.61
CA PHE A 575 7.54 7.40 8.79
C PHE A 575 8.92 6.79 9.01
N ILE A 576 9.45 7.00 10.23
CA ILE A 576 10.80 6.62 10.63
C ILE A 576 10.75 5.71 11.86
N LYS A 577 11.28 4.50 11.74
CA LYS A 577 11.38 3.51 12.81
C LYS A 577 12.75 3.58 13.49
N GLY A 578 12.77 4.04 14.75
CA GLY A 578 13.96 3.91 15.61
C GLY A 578 14.23 2.46 16.01
N GLY A 579 13.17 1.70 16.27
CA GLY A 579 13.16 0.25 16.49
C GLY A 579 11.82 -0.34 16.10
N ASN A 580 11.69 -1.67 16.13
CA ASN A 580 10.52 -2.38 15.60
C ASN A 580 10.21 -3.71 16.33
N ASP A 581 10.74 -3.93 17.53
CA ASP A 581 10.58 -5.16 18.31
C ASP A 581 9.11 -5.57 18.58
N TYR A 582 8.19 -4.62 18.42
CA TYR A 582 6.73 -4.77 18.59
C TYR A 582 5.98 -5.26 17.32
N THR A 583 6.65 -5.38 16.18
CA THR A 583 5.98 -5.72 14.91
C THR A 583 5.79 -7.24 14.77
N ASN A 584 4.58 -7.71 14.48
CA ASN A 584 4.30 -9.14 14.27
C ASN A 584 4.92 -9.68 12.96
N GLY A 585 5.41 -10.93 12.99
CA GLY A 585 6.04 -11.60 11.84
C GLY A 585 7.49 -11.19 11.54
N LEU A 586 8.17 -10.46 12.43
CA LEU A 586 9.59 -10.18 12.23
C LEU A 586 10.44 -11.46 12.20
N PRO A 587 11.58 -11.47 11.46
CA PRO A 587 12.07 -10.40 10.59
C PRO A 587 11.52 -10.46 9.15
N ASN A 588 10.62 -11.40 8.84
CA ASN A 588 10.11 -11.61 7.48
C ASN A 588 8.96 -10.68 7.11
N ALA A 589 8.40 -9.97 8.08
CA ALA A 589 7.28 -9.08 7.90
C ALA A 589 7.49 -8.07 6.76
N ILE A 590 6.50 -8.04 5.86
CA ILE A 590 6.36 -7.09 4.77
C ILE A 590 5.00 -6.43 4.92
N GLU A 591 4.94 -5.12 4.71
CA GLU A 591 3.71 -4.35 4.90
C GLU A 591 3.58 -3.20 3.90
N ILE A 592 2.37 -2.71 3.65
CA ILE A 592 2.11 -1.59 2.76
C ILE A 592 2.70 -0.32 3.38
N GLY A 593 3.70 0.29 2.74
CA GLY A 593 4.31 1.54 3.19
C GLY A 593 3.49 2.75 2.75
N ALA A 594 3.49 3.06 1.45
CA ALA A 594 2.70 4.16 0.89
C ALA A 594 2.11 3.79 -0.47
N HIS A 595 1.01 4.44 -0.85
CA HIS A 595 0.38 4.25 -2.15
C HIS A 595 -0.59 5.41 -2.48
N GLN A 596 -1.14 5.41 -3.69
CA GLN A 596 -2.15 6.33 -4.16
C GLN A 596 -3.56 5.74 -3.98
N THR A 597 -4.51 6.55 -3.55
CA THR A 597 -5.95 6.22 -3.63
C THR A 597 -6.67 7.09 -4.67
N ASP A 598 -7.96 6.84 -4.85
CA ASP A 598 -8.90 7.67 -5.63
C ASP A 598 -9.00 9.15 -5.21
N THR A 599 -8.46 9.52 -4.04
CA THR A 599 -8.56 10.89 -3.51
C THR A 599 -7.19 11.48 -3.17
N THR A 600 -6.33 10.74 -2.48
CA THR A 600 -5.08 11.24 -1.90
C THR A 600 -4.02 10.14 -1.87
N PRO A 601 -2.72 10.49 -1.98
CA PRO A 601 -1.66 9.60 -1.54
C PRO A 601 -1.74 9.36 -0.04
N ILE A 602 -1.38 8.15 0.38
CA ILE A 602 -1.44 7.69 1.77
C ILE A 602 -0.12 7.02 2.16
N VAL A 603 0.36 7.31 3.37
CA VAL A 603 1.44 6.57 4.04
C VAL A 603 0.86 5.86 5.26
N ASN A 604 1.29 4.63 5.50
CA ASN A 604 0.71 3.70 6.48
C ASN A 604 1.79 3.14 7.40
N TRP A 605 1.49 3.08 8.69
CA TRP A 605 2.25 2.32 9.67
C TRP A 605 1.33 1.27 10.28
N ALA A 606 1.56 0.00 9.96
CA ALA A 606 0.74 -1.13 10.41
C ALA A 606 1.60 -2.16 11.16
N PRO A 607 1.95 -1.87 12.43
CA PRO A 607 2.79 -2.75 13.25
C PRO A 607 2.13 -4.10 13.56
N SER A 608 0.80 -4.19 13.52
CA SER A 608 0.06 -5.45 13.48
C SER A 608 -0.80 -5.52 12.23
N ALA A 609 -0.64 -6.57 11.42
CA ALA A 609 -1.50 -6.86 10.26
C ALA A 609 -1.33 -8.31 9.80
N ALA A 610 -2.27 -8.82 9.00
CA ALA A 610 -2.25 -10.17 8.43
C ALA A 610 -1.70 -10.24 6.98
N HIS A 611 -1.15 -9.13 6.46
CA HIS A 611 -0.61 -9.14 5.10
C HIS A 611 0.59 -10.09 4.99
N TYR A 612 0.70 -10.75 3.84
CA TYR A 612 1.71 -11.75 3.56
C TYR A 612 1.76 -12.92 4.58
N GLY A 613 0.66 -13.25 5.27
CA GLY A 613 0.59 -14.44 6.14
C GLY A 613 1.10 -14.22 7.56
N ARG A 614 1.24 -12.95 7.99
CA ARG A 614 1.52 -12.57 9.38
C ARG A 614 0.34 -12.96 10.29
N ASN A 615 0.62 -13.43 11.50
CA ASN A 615 -0.40 -13.75 12.50
C ASN A 615 -0.79 -12.50 13.30
N VAL A 616 -2.08 -12.21 13.47
CA VAL A 616 -2.56 -11.06 14.26
C VAL A 616 -2.92 -11.41 15.72
N GLY A 617 -2.93 -12.71 16.08
CA GLY A 617 -3.00 -13.19 17.46
C GLY A 617 -4.29 -12.89 18.22
N GLN A 618 -4.70 -13.79 19.12
CA GLN A 618 -5.84 -13.60 20.02
C GLN A 618 -5.35 -13.35 21.45
N PRO A 619 -5.38 -12.10 21.96
CA PRO A 619 -4.87 -11.79 23.28
C PRO A 619 -5.75 -12.39 24.39
N ALA A 620 -5.08 -12.92 25.42
CA ALA A 620 -5.74 -13.44 26.63
C ALA A 620 -6.17 -12.30 27.58
N PRO A 621 -7.09 -12.54 28.54
CA PRO A 621 -7.38 -11.60 29.62
C PRO A 621 -6.11 -11.12 30.33
N GLY A 622 -6.03 -9.82 30.61
CA GLY A 622 -4.86 -9.18 31.23
C GLY A 622 -3.67 -8.92 30.30
N TRP A 623 -3.75 -9.31 29.02
CA TRP A 623 -2.73 -8.95 28.04
C TRP A 623 -2.65 -7.44 27.83
N SER A 624 -1.44 -6.91 27.65
CA SER A 624 -1.21 -5.51 27.29
C SER A 624 0.01 -5.40 26.38
N HIS A 625 0.01 -4.40 25.49
CA HIS A 625 1.05 -4.23 24.48
C HIS A 625 1.25 -2.77 24.11
N ILE A 626 2.44 -2.42 23.64
CA ILE A 626 2.76 -1.11 23.05
C ILE A 626 3.40 -1.29 21.68
N TRP A 627 2.81 -0.68 20.66
CA TRP A 627 3.43 -0.54 19.34
C TRP A 627 4.05 0.84 19.20
N GLY A 628 5.27 0.91 18.69
CA GLY A 628 5.99 2.17 18.49
C GLY A 628 6.99 2.51 19.61
N PRO A 629 7.42 3.78 19.68
CA PRO A 629 6.97 4.88 18.83
C PRO A 629 7.59 4.88 17.43
N ILE A 630 6.78 5.19 16.42
CA ILE A 630 7.25 5.61 15.10
C ILE A 630 7.39 7.14 15.06
N PHE A 631 8.41 7.66 14.37
CA PHE A 631 8.63 9.10 14.21
C PHE A 631 8.07 9.58 12.88
N VAL A 632 7.22 10.60 12.92
CA VAL A 632 6.65 11.29 11.76
C VAL A 632 7.51 12.50 11.47
N TYR A 633 8.14 12.51 10.30
CA TYR A 633 9.10 13.53 9.91
C TYR A 633 8.62 14.30 8.68
N LEU A 634 8.56 15.62 8.81
CA LEU A 634 8.27 16.55 7.72
C LEU A 634 9.51 17.39 7.44
N ASN A 635 10.10 17.21 6.26
CA ASN A 635 11.26 17.98 5.84
C ASN A 635 11.05 18.69 4.51
N GLU A 636 11.96 19.60 4.21
CA GLU A 636 11.94 20.42 3.00
C GLU A 636 13.29 20.39 2.30
N GLY A 637 13.30 20.61 0.99
CA GLY A 637 14.53 20.64 0.24
C GLY A 637 14.36 21.16 -1.18
N HIS A 638 15.49 21.35 -1.85
CA HIS A 638 15.54 21.92 -3.21
C HIS A 638 15.37 20.86 -4.32
N ASP A 639 15.55 19.58 -3.99
CA ASP A 639 15.31 18.45 -4.89
C ASP A 639 14.99 17.17 -4.10
N LEU A 640 14.49 16.17 -4.82
CA LEU A 640 14.06 14.87 -4.28
C LEU A 640 15.19 14.15 -3.51
N SER A 641 16.43 14.24 -4.00
CA SER A 641 17.58 13.54 -3.42
C SER A 641 18.09 14.20 -2.15
N ALA A 642 17.99 15.52 -2.03
CA ALA A 642 18.31 16.25 -0.80
C ALA A 642 17.29 15.93 0.30
N ILE A 643 16.00 15.96 -0.03
CA ILE A 643 14.90 15.66 0.90
C ILE A 643 15.04 14.22 1.43
N TYR A 644 15.27 13.25 0.56
CA TYR A 644 15.40 11.86 1.00
C TYR A 644 16.67 11.61 1.83
N ARG A 645 17.83 12.15 1.44
CA ARG A 645 19.08 12.00 2.23
C ARG A 645 18.95 12.55 3.65
N ASP A 646 18.27 13.67 3.79
CA ASP A 646 17.97 14.28 5.09
C ASP A 646 17.03 13.39 5.93
N ALA A 647 16.05 12.72 5.32
CA ALA A 647 15.23 11.71 5.98
C ALA A 647 16.03 10.47 6.40
N GLU A 648 17.01 10.02 5.60
CA GLU A 648 17.94 8.94 5.99
C GLU A 648 18.86 9.35 7.14
N ASP A 649 19.34 10.60 7.16
CA ASP A 649 20.11 11.16 8.27
C ASP A 649 19.27 11.19 9.55
N GLN A 650 18.02 11.64 9.45
CA GLN A 650 17.07 11.61 10.56
C GLN A 650 16.80 10.18 11.03
N ALA A 651 16.65 9.21 10.11
CA ALA A 651 16.47 7.81 10.47
C ALA A 651 17.67 7.25 11.26
N ARG A 652 18.90 7.54 10.83
CA ARG A 652 20.12 7.18 11.59
C ARG A 652 20.11 7.80 12.99
N ALA A 653 19.69 9.05 13.12
CA ALA A 653 19.58 9.72 14.41
C ALA A 653 18.53 9.04 15.32
N GLN A 654 17.36 8.69 14.79
CA GLN A 654 16.31 7.99 15.55
C GLN A 654 16.74 6.58 15.97
N ILE A 655 17.40 5.81 15.09
CA ILE A 655 17.94 4.48 15.43
C ILE A 655 18.98 4.58 16.57
N SER A 656 19.84 5.60 16.55
CA SER A 656 20.85 5.78 17.58
C SER A 656 20.29 6.17 18.96
N GLN A 657 19.09 6.76 18.98
CA GLN A 657 18.41 7.20 20.20
C GLN A 657 17.46 6.14 20.75
N TRP A 658 17.07 5.15 19.95
CA TRP A 658 16.20 4.08 20.40
C TRP A 658 16.97 3.06 21.27
N PRO A 659 16.39 2.57 22.38
CA PRO A 659 15.10 2.93 22.97
C PRO A 659 15.10 4.33 23.58
N TYR A 660 14.01 5.07 23.37
CA TYR A 660 13.92 6.46 23.76
C TYR A 660 13.79 6.63 25.28
N ALA A 661 14.84 7.15 25.92
CA ALA A 661 14.88 7.40 27.36
C ALA A 661 13.74 8.29 27.90
N TRP A 662 13.15 9.12 27.04
CA TRP A 662 12.08 10.02 27.39
C TRP A 662 10.70 9.35 27.47
N LEU A 663 10.52 8.16 26.89
CA LEU A 663 9.24 7.47 26.89
C LEU A 663 9.12 6.62 28.16
N THR A 664 8.51 7.18 29.19
CA THR A 664 8.42 6.56 30.52
C THR A 664 7.18 5.68 30.72
N ASN A 665 6.39 5.42 29.66
CA ASN A 665 5.26 4.50 29.75
C ASN A 665 5.77 3.11 30.19
N PRO A 666 5.24 2.50 31.26
CA PRO A 666 5.72 1.21 31.76
C PRO A 666 5.72 0.09 30.72
N LEU A 667 4.76 0.09 29.77
CA LEU A 667 4.72 -0.89 28.69
C LEU A 667 5.91 -0.77 27.73
N TYR A 668 6.55 0.39 27.62
CA TYR A 668 7.73 0.59 26.76
C TYR A 668 8.99 -0.08 27.32
N ALA A 669 9.01 -0.34 28.64
CA ALA A 669 10.07 -1.07 29.33
C ALA A 669 11.47 -0.48 29.08
N VAL A 670 11.62 0.84 29.17
CA VAL A 670 12.88 1.52 28.81
C VAL A 670 14.07 1.12 29.71
N ASP A 671 13.83 0.98 31.02
CA ASP A 671 14.85 0.59 32.00
C ASP A 671 14.99 -0.94 32.16
N ASP A 672 14.12 -1.71 31.51
CA ASP A 672 13.97 -3.16 31.69
C ASP A 672 14.45 -3.95 30.46
N ARG A 673 15.64 -3.59 29.97
CA ARG A 673 16.24 -4.16 28.75
C ARG A 673 17.68 -4.60 28.98
N GLY A 674 18.06 -5.72 28.39
CA GLY A 674 19.40 -6.30 28.38
C GLY A 674 19.98 -6.45 26.97
N THR A 675 21.12 -7.12 26.88
CA THR A 675 21.78 -7.50 25.63
C THR A 675 22.02 -9.00 25.61
N VAL A 676 21.77 -9.65 24.48
CA VAL A 676 22.15 -11.05 24.26
C VAL A 676 23.24 -11.11 23.20
N SER A 677 24.34 -11.77 23.50
CA SER A 677 25.47 -11.93 22.58
C SER A 677 25.89 -13.40 22.50
N GLY A 678 26.68 -13.72 21.48
CA GLY A 678 27.23 -15.05 21.31
C GLY A 678 27.86 -15.23 19.95
N LYS A 679 28.23 -16.48 19.67
CA LYS A 679 28.71 -16.92 18.37
C LYS A 679 27.91 -18.13 17.92
N LEU A 680 27.35 -18.07 16.72
CA LEU A 680 26.76 -19.22 16.05
C LEU A 680 27.82 -19.86 15.14
N THR A 681 28.16 -21.11 15.40
CA THR A 681 29.01 -21.92 14.52
C THR A 681 28.15 -22.96 13.83
N ILE A 682 27.98 -22.82 12.53
CA ILE A 682 27.27 -23.78 11.67
C ILE A 682 28.29 -24.79 11.14
N THR A 683 28.05 -26.08 11.37
CA THR A 683 28.92 -27.13 10.85
C THR A 683 28.48 -27.58 9.46
N GLY A 684 29.42 -28.00 8.62
CA GLY A 684 29.18 -28.38 7.22
C GLY A 684 29.66 -27.32 6.23
N HIS A 685 29.00 -27.24 5.06
CA HIS A 685 29.36 -26.30 3.98
C HIS A 685 28.62 -24.96 4.05
N VAL A 686 27.75 -24.78 5.03
CA VAL A 686 26.96 -23.55 5.22
C VAL A 686 27.79 -22.54 6.03
N PRO A 687 27.93 -21.29 5.56
CA PRO A 687 28.70 -20.28 6.26
C PRO A 687 28.01 -19.88 7.57
N SER A 688 28.78 -19.65 8.63
CA SER A 688 28.24 -19.14 9.89
C SER A 688 27.86 -17.66 9.82
N GLY A 689 28.51 -16.89 8.95
CA GLY A 689 28.25 -15.45 8.82
C GLY A 689 27.08 -15.12 7.91
N GLY A 690 26.32 -14.09 8.27
CA GLY A 690 25.09 -13.69 7.59
C GLY A 690 23.84 -14.44 8.04
N ALA A 691 23.97 -15.45 8.91
CA ALA A 691 22.84 -16.15 9.50
C ALA A 691 21.94 -15.19 10.29
N THR A 692 20.63 -15.30 10.11
CA THR A 692 19.65 -14.55 10.87
C THR A 692 19.42 -15.25 12.20
N VAL A 693 19.69 -14.55 13.30
CA VAL A 693 19.45 -15.00 14.67
C VAL A 693 18.23 -14.25 15.19
N ILE A 694 17.27 -14.99 15.74
CA ILE A 694 15.99 -14.48 16.21
C ILE A 694 15.82 -14.87 17.67
N LEU A 695 15.21 -13.98 18.45
CA LEU A 695 14.85 -14.23 19.83
C LEU A 695 13.35 -13.92 19.98
N ALA A 696 12.58 -14.95 20.30
CA ALA A 696 11.12 -14.88 20.40
C ALA A 696 10.64 -15.44 21.75
N PRO A 697 9.46 -15.01 22.25
CA PRO A 697 8.89 -15.55 23.48
C PRO A 697 8.72 -17.09 23.41
N PRO A 698 8.89 -17.80 24.55
CA PRO A 698 8.79 -19.26 24.60
C PRO A 698 7.33 -19.68 24.50
N ASN A 699 7.04 -20.71 23.70
CA ASN A 699 5.68 -21.18 23.38
C ASN A 699 4.80 -20.06 22.82
N THR A 700 5.12 -19.62 21.61
CA THR A 700 4.34 -18.65 20.84
C THR A 700 2.87 -19.09 20.84
N ASN A 701 2.00 -18.36 21.53
CA ASN A 701 0.59 -18.70 21.65
C ASN A 701 -0.09 -18.42 20.30
N THR A 702 0.02 -19.35 19.37
CA THR A 702 -0.54 -19.28 18.01
C THR A 702 -2.02 -19.61 18.01
N ALA A 703 -2.82 -18.89 18.81
CA ALA A 703 -4.27 -18.95 18.71
C ALA A 703 -4.74 -18.24 17.42
N SER A 704 -4.23 -18.66 16.27
CA SER A 704 -4.95 -18.68 15.01
C SER A 704 -5.58 -20.08 14.90
N LEU A 705 -6.82 -20.14 14.44
CA LEU A 705 -7.64 -21.35 14.42
C LEU A 705 -6.87 -22.59 13.90
N PRO A 706 -7.00 -23.76 14.54
CA PRO A 706 -6.15 -24.92 14.23
C PRO A 706 -6.37 -25.44 12.81
N ASP A 707 -5.31 -25.50 12.02
CA ASP A 707 -5.20 -26.43 10.90
C ASP A 707 -4.50 -27.71 11.40
N PRO A 708 -5.21 -28.84 11.54
CA PRO A 708 -4.66 -30.06 12.14
C PRO A 708 -3.64 -30.80 11.27
N ASN A 709 -3.30 -30.31 10.07
CA ASN A 709 -2.47 -31.03 9.10
C ASN A 709 -1.06 -30.42 8.86
N VAL A 710 -0.63 -29.42 9.64
CA VAL A 710 0.70 -28.81 9.49
C VAL A 710 1.73 -29.48 10.42
N VAL A 711 2.87 -29.91 9.84
CA VAL A 711 3.97 -30.63 10.54
C VAL A 711 4.86 -29.69 11.38
N VAL A 712 4.65 -28.38 11.29
CA VAL A 712 5.20 -27.41 12.23
C VAL A 712 4.28 -27.42 13.45
N ASP A 713 4.79 -27.71 14.64
CA ASP A 713 4.02 -27.52 15.88
C ASP A 713 3.57 -26.05 15.91
N PRO A 714 2.28 -25.75 15.71
CA PRO A 714 1.83 -24.37 15.67
C PRO A 714 2.22 -23.66 16.98
N ASN A 715 2.32 -24.37 18.10
CA ASN A 715 2.67 -23.80 19.40
C ASN A 715 4.15 -23.37 19.55
N LYS A 716 4.99 -23.52 18.52
CA LYS A 716 6.44 -23.24 18.57
C LYS A 716 7.04 -22.56 17.32
N ASP A 717 6.25 -21.93 16.46
CA ASP A 717 6.80 -21.20 15.29
C ASP A 717 6.96 -19.70 15.56
N TRP A 718 8.21 -19.23 15.63
CA TRP A 718 8.53 -17.81 15.78
C TRP A 718 7.94 -16.94 14.67
N GLN A 719 7.71 -17.49 13.47
CA GLN A 719 7.10 -16.76 12.34
C GLN A 719 5.66 -16.33 12.63
N GLN A 720 5.00 -17.01 13.57
CA GLN A 720 3.62 -16.77 13.98
C GLN A 720 3.49 -15.98 15.29
N GLU A 721 4.60 -15.47 15.85
CA GLU A 721 4.54 -14.59 17.01
C GLU A 721 3.84 -13.26 16.66
N ALA A 722 2.86 -12.87 17.49
CA ALA A 722 1.93 -11.78 17.23
C ALA A 722 1.63 -10.90 18.45
N LEU A 723 1.83 -11.40 19.67
CA LEU A 723 1.36 -10.79 20.91
C LEU A 723 2.50 -10.32 21.82
N GLY A 724 3.68 -10.92 21.66
CA GLY A 724 4.92 -10.57 22.33
C GLY A 724 5.86 -9.72 21.47
N TYR A 725 7.14 -9.71 21.83
CA TYR A 725 8.17 -8.90 21.17
C TYR A 725 9.25 -9.81 20.58
N VAL A 726 9.61 -9.59 19.32
CA VAL A 726 10.60 -10.38 18.58
C VAL A 726 11.83 -9.53 18.30
N TYR A 727 12.99 -10.11 18.55
CA TYR A 727 14.29 -9.47 18.28
C TYR A 727 15.05 -10.28 17.26
N TYR A 728 15.84 -9.62 16.43
CA TYR A 728 16.64 -10.30 15.43
C TYR A 728 17.92 -9.51 15.12
N THR A 729 18.91 -10.23 14.61
CA THR A 729 20.15 -9.66 14.07
C THR A 729 20.73 -10.62 13.05
N ARG A 730 21.69 -10.15 12.26
CA ARG A 730 22.55 -11.03 11.47
C ARG A 730 23.87 -11.26 12.18
N THR A 731 24.44 -12.44 12.01
CA THR A 731 25.81 -12.73 12.42
C THR A 731 26.81 -12.01 11.51
N ASP A 732 27.92 -11.58 12.08
CA ASP A 732 29.06 -11.09 11.31
C ASP A 732 29.76 -12.23 10.52
N ALA A 733 30.78 -11.91 9.73
CA ALA A 733 31.50 -12.90 8.91
C ALA A 733 32.12 -14.06 9.71
N SER A 734 32.31 -13.90 11.03
CA SER A 734 32.85 -14.90 11.94
C SER A 734 31.79 -15.64 12.78
N GLY A 735 30.50 -15.36 12.55
CA GLY A 735 29.38 -15.98 13.26
C GLY A 735 28.99 -15.28 14.55
N HIS A 736 29.60 -14.15 14.90
CA HIS A 736 29.25 -13.42 16.13
C HIS A 736 27.97 -12.62 15.93
N PHE A 737 27.12 -12.57 16.96
CA PHE A 737 25.88 -11.79 16.95
C PHE A 737 25.71 -10.99 18.24
N THR A 738 24.92 -9.93 18.17
CA THR A 738 24.52 -9.12 19.33
C THR A 738 23.11 -8.60 19.12
N LEU A 739 22.20 -8.98 20.01
CA LEU A 739 20.84 -8.48 20.12
C LEU A 739 20.82 -7.45 21.24
N ARG A 740 20.69 -6.17 20.91
CA ARG A 740 20.65 -5.07 21.89
C ARG A 740 19.22 -4.76 22.28
N HIS A 741 19.06 -4.14 23.45
CA HIS A 741 17.78 -3.57 23.91
C HIS A 741 16.65 -4.58 24.01
N VAL A 742 16.99 -5.83 24.32
CA VAL A 742 16.03 -6.93 24.48
C VAL A 742 15.33 -6.79 25.82
N ARG A 743 13.99 -6.77 25.86
CA ARG A 743 13.25 -6.73 27.13
C ARG A 743 13.66 -7.89 28.04
N ALA A 744 13.68 -7.66 29.35
CA ALA A 744 13.96 -8.71 30.31
C ALA A 744 12.89 -9.82 30.21
N GLY A 745 13.31 -11.08 30.29
CA GLY A 745 12.42 -12.21 30.07
C GLY A 745 13.16 -13.50 29.77
N THR A 746 12.40 -14.57 29.56
CA THR A 746 12.90 -15.85 29.03
C THR A 746 12.47 -15.97 27.59
N TYR A 747 13.35 -16.50 26.73
CA TYR A 747 13.16 -16.57 25.29
C TYR A 747 13.65 -17.91 24.71
N THR A 748 13.19 -18.21 23.50
CA THR A 748 13.80 -19.21 22.61
C THR A 748 14.58 -18.47 21.52
N LEU A 749 15.84 -18.86 21.33
CA LEU A 749 16.67 -18.40 20.22
C LEU A 749 16.47 -19.32 19.01
N TRP A 750 16.17 -18.73 17.87
CA TRP A 750 16.09 -19.40 16.59
C TRP A 750 17.20 -18.90 15.67
N ALA A 751 17.60 -19.71 14.69
CA ALA A 751 18.41 -19.21 13.59
C ALA A 751 18.11 -19.92 12.27
N TYR A 752 18.16 -19.17 11.18
CA TYR A 752 18.15 -19.71 9.82
C TYR A 752 19.28 -19.11 9.00
N GLN A 753 19.70 -19.81 7.95
CA GLN A 753 20.79 -19.37 7.09
C GLN A 753 20.59 -19.83 5.64
N THR A 754 20.92 -18.95 4.70
CA THR A 754 20.90 -19.28 3.27
C THR A 754 21.80 -20.49 2.97
N GLY A 755 21.28 -21.44 2.21
CA GLY A 755 21.97 -22.66 1.81
C GLY A 755 21.54 -23.89 2.62
N THR A 756 20.63 -23.76 3.57
CA THR A 756 20.00 -24.91 4.24
C THR A 756 18.51 -24.67 4.51
N TRP A 757 17.71 -25.74 4.43
CA TRP A 757 16.31 -25.75 4.85
C TRP A 757 16.14 -25.91 6.36
N GLN A 758 17.21 -26.26 7.07
CA GLN A 758 17.18 -26.51 8.51
C GLN A 758 17.11 -25.19 9.28
N GLU A 759 16.57 -25.24 10.49
CA GLU A 759 16.64 -24.15 11.47
C GLU A 759 17.33 -24.63 12.75
N TYR A 760 17.90 -23.68 13.48
CA TYR A 760 18.46 -23.88 14.83
C TYR A 760 17.47 -23.42 15.88
N GLU A 761 17.39 -24.13 17.00
CA GLU A 761 16.56 -23.80 18.16
C GLU A 761 17.40 -23.95 19.43
N TYR A 762 17.32 -22.96 20.32
CA TYR A 762 17.98 -22.95 21.63
C TYR A 762 17.08 -22.28 22.67
N ASP A 763 16.43 -23.12 23.48
CA ASP A 763 15.48 -22.71 24.53
C ASP A 763 16.15 -22.16 25.79
N GLY A 764 15.40 -21.35 26.54
CA GLY A 764 15.75 -20.95 27.91
C GLY A 764 16.76 -19.81 27.99
N VAL A 765 16.83 -18.96 26.97
CA VAL A 765 17.65 -17.75 27.00
C VAL A 765 17.06 -16.76 27.99
N LEU A 766 17.75 -16.56 29.11
CA LEU A 766 17.37 -15.59 30.14
C LEU A 766 18.02 -14.23 29.86
N VAL A 767 17.19 -13.20 29.71
CA VAL A 767 17.60 -11.81 29.55
C VAL A 767 17.29 -11.07 30.84
N LEU A 768 18.33 -10.45 31.41
CA LEU A 768 18.22 -9.68 32.63
C LEU A 768 18.34 -8.17 32.35
N PRO A 769 17.67 -7.32 33.15
CA PRO A 769 17.68 -5.88 32.95
C PRO A 769 19.09 -5.32 33.12
N ASN A 770 19.53 -4.47 32.19
CA ASN A 770 20.82 -3.78 32.20
C ASN A 770 22.03 -4.73 32.29
N GLN A 771 21.90 -5.96 31.79
CA GLN A 771 22.96 -6.97 31.76
C GLN A 771 23.20 -7.51 30.36
N GLU A 772 24.41 -8.05 30.16
CA GLU A 772 24.76 -8.82 28.97
C GLU A 772 24.68 -10.32 29.28
N THR A 773 23.88 -11.04 28.51
CA THR A 773 23.81 -12.50 28.49
C THR A 773 24.63 -13.00 27.30
N ASP A 774 25.87 -13.44 27.55
CA ASP A 774 26.71 -14.12 26.55
C ASP A 774 26.38 -15.62 26.53
N LEU A 775 25.86 -16.10 25.39
CA LEU A 775 25.53 -17.51 25.17
C LEU A 775 26.75 -18.35 24.77
N GLY A 776 27.93 -17.73 24.63
CA GLY A 776 29.14 -18.39 24.21
C GLY A 776 29.05 -18.87 22.76
N ASN A 777 29.69 -20.01 22.47
CA ASN A 777 29.66 -20.60 21.14
C ASN A 777 28.56 -21.64 21.01
N LEU A 778 27.48 -21.27 20.33
CA LEU A 778 26.37 -22.14 19.97
C LEU A 778 26.74 -22.91 18.69
N VAL A 779 26.82 -24.24 18.79
CA VAL A 779 27.17 -25.09 17.64
C VAL A 779 25.89 -25.65 17.03
N TRP A 780 25.58 -25.20 15.82
CA TRP A 780 24.51 -25.75 15.02
C TRP A 780 25.04 -26.87 14.14
N ASN A 781 24.77 -28.10 14.57
CA ASN A 781 25.09 -29.30 13.80
C ASN A 781 24.00 -29.57 12.77
N LEU A 782 24.26 -29.26 11.51
CA LEU A 782 23.35 -29.61 10.43
C LEU A 782 23.19 -31.13 10.38
N LYS A 783 21.93 -31.58 10.34
CA LYS A 783 21.61 -32.99 10.10
C LYS A 783 22.27 -33.40 8.77
N PRO A 784 22.96 -34.55 8.72
CA PRO A 784 23.59 -35.02 7.50
C PRO A 784 22.55 -35.13 6.40
N GLU A 785 22.85 -34.52 5.26
CA GLU A 785 22.04 -34.69 4.08
C GLU A 785 22.43 -36.02 3.42
N GLY A 786 21.46 -36.67 2.76
CA GLY A 786 21.72 -37.91 2.05
C GLY A 786 22.62 -37.71 0.83
N HIS A 787 22.78 -38.77 0.05
CA HIS A 787 23.35 -38.65 -1.28
C HIS A 787 22.38 -37.84 -2.16
N LEU A 788 22.73 -36.59 -2.43
CA LEU A 788 21.96 -35.68 -3.29
C LEU A 788 21.75 -36.30 -4.67
N LEU A 789 20.49 -36.42 -5.08
CA LEU A 789 20.14 -36.77 -6.45
C LEU A 789 20.04 -35.50 -7.30
N TRP A 790 19.30 -34.50 -6.81
CA TRP A 790 19.14 -33.21 -7.46
C TRP A 790 18.55 -32.16 -6.52
N GLN A 791 18.74 -30.90 -6.87
CA GLN A 791 18.09 -29.74 -6.26
C GLN A 791 17.69 -28.75 -7.36
N ILE A 792 16.50 -28.17 -7.23
CA ILE A 792 15.99 -27.05 -8.03
C ILE A 792 15.78 -25.90 -7.06
N GLY A 793 16.29 -24.71 -7.40
CA GLY A 793 16.27 -23.54 -6.52
C GLY A 793 17.35 -23.58 -5.43
N LYS A 794 17.25 -22.63 -4.51
CA LYS A 794 18.14 -22.41 -3.37
C LYS A 794 17.33 -22.38 -2.09
N PHE A 795 17.96 -22.72 -0.98
CA PHE A 795 17.35 -22.51 0.33
C PHE A 795 17.65 -21.09 0.80
N ASP A 796 17.00 -20.08 0.23
CA ASP A 796 17.13 -18.68 0.63
C ASP A 796 15.80 -18.02 1.00
N ARG A 797 14.74 -18.83 1.13
CA ARG A 797 13.35 -18.50 1.50
C ARG A 797 12.62 -17.63 0.47
N THR A 798 13.04 -17.67 -0.80
CA THR A 798 12.49 -16.80 -1.84
C THR A 798 12.39 -17.49 -3.20
N ALA A 799 11.42 -17.08 -4.01
CA ALA A 799 11.27 -17.59 -5.39
C ALA A 799 12.05 -16.77 -6.44
N ALA A 800 13.08 -16.03 -6.02
CA ALA A 800 13.71 -14.95 -6.80
C ALA A 800 14.42 -15.42 -8.09
N GLU A 801 15.04 -16.60 -8.06
CA GLU A 801 15.85 -17.14 -9.16
C GLU A 801 15.02 -17.73 -10.30
N PHE A 802 13.73 -17.96 -10.07
CA PHE A 802 12.85 -18.60 -11.04
C PHE A 802 12.34 -17.60 -12.09
N ARG A 803 11.72 -18.11 -13.16
CA ARG A 803 11.15 -17.27 -14.23
C ARG A 803 10.18 -16.25 -13.64
N TYR A 804 10.42 -14.97 -13.94
CA TYR A 804 9.74 -13.78 -13.40
C TYR A 804 9.96 -13.48 -11.91
N GLY A 805 10.72 -14.30 -11.17
CA GLY A 805 11.03 -14.09 -9.75
C GLY A 805 11.77 -12.78 -9.49
N SER A 806 12.60 -12.31 -10.42
CA SER A 806 13.25 -10.99 -10.34
C SER A 806 12.40 -9.81 -10.82
N GLN A 807 11.24 -10.09 -11.43
CA GLN A 807 10.30 -9.09 -11.98
C GLN A 807 8.93 -9.19 -11.30
N TYR A 808 8.87 -9.78 -10.11
CA TYR A 808 7.66 -10.16 -9.42
C TYR A 808 6.73 -9.00 -9.05
N ARG A 809 7.28 -7.78 -8.98
CA ARG A 809 6.54 -6.53 -8.79
C ARG A 809 5.65 -6.15 -9.98
N HIS A 810 5.86 -6.74 -11.16
CA HIS A 810 4.94 -6.55 -12.27
C HIS A 810 3.66 -7.36 -12.05
N TRP A 811 2.61 -6.67 -11.64
CA TRP A 811 1.29 -7.27 -11.44
C TRP A 811 0.82 -7.98 -12.72
N GLY A 812 0.33 -9.21 -12.56
CA GLY A 812 -0.18 -10.03 -13.66
C GLY A 812 0.84 -10.95 -14.33
N ASN A 813 2.11 -11.01 -13.90
CA ASN A 813 3.07 -11.96 -14.46
C ASN A 813 2.60 -13.42 -14.40
N TRP A 814 1.85 -13.82 -13.37
CA TRP A 814 1.24 -15.16 -13.29
C TRP A 814 0.21 -15.43 -14.39
N LEU A 815 -0.45 -14.40 -14.94
CA LEU A 815 -1.41 -14.54 -16.04
C LEU A 815 -0.76 -15.03 -17.33
N ARG A 816 0.58 -14.99 -17.41
CA ARG A 816 1.38 -15.47 -18.55
C ARG A 816 1.66 -16.98 -18.50
N TYR A 817 1.43 -17.62 -17.34
CA TYR A 817 1.65 -19.04 -17.12
C TYR A 817 1.12 -19.97 -18.24
N PRO A 818 -0.14 -19.84 -18.73
CA PRO A 818 -0.67 -20.73 -19.78
C PRO A 818 0.09 -20.68 -21.11
N PHE A 819 0.94 -19.68 -21.33
CA PHE A 819 1.70 -19.52 -22.58
C PHE A 819 3.16 -19.88 -22.43
N ASP A 820 3.74 -19.52 -21.28
CA ASP A 820 5.09 -19.94 -20.94
C ASP A 820 5.11 -21.47 -20.69
N PHE A 821 4.02 -22.03 -20.14
CA PHE A 821 3.90 -23.43 -19.74
C PHE A 821 2.55 -24.05 -20.17
N PRO A 822 2.21 -24.12 -21.48
CA PRO A 822 0.91 -24.59 -21.97
C PRO A 822 0.61 -26.06 -21.61
N ASN A 823 1.66 -26.85 -21.44
CA ASN A 823 1.60 -28.26 -21.03
C ASN A 823 2.03 -28.47 -19.56
N GLY A 824 2.08 -27.39 -18.78
CA GLY A 824 2.73 -27.38 -17.48
C GLY A 824 4.26 -27.35 -17.56
N VAL A 825 4.91 -27.25 -16.41
CA VAL A 825 6.37 -27.33 -16.30
C VAL A 825 6.80 -28.78 -16.54
N ASN A 826 7.78 -28.98 -17.43
CA ASN A 826 8.47 -30.26 -17.61
C ASN A 826 9.96 -29.98 -17.49
N TYR A 827 10.48 -30.09 -16.27
CA TYR A 827 11.85 -29.72 -15.92
C TYR A 827 12.76 -30.95 -15.96
N TYR A 828 13.83 -30.91 -16.75
CA TYR A 828 14.76 -32.01 -16.91
C TYR A 828 16.05 -31.72 -16.13
N VAL A 829 16.27 -32.47 -15.05
CA VAL A 829 17.45 -32.29 -14.19
C VAL A 829 18.73 -32.42 -15.01
N GLY A 830 19.60 -31.42 -14.89
CA GLY A 830 20.88 -31.32 -15.61
C GLY A 830 20.77 -30.77 -17.04
N GLN A 831 19.56 -30.42 -17.52
CA GLN A 831 19.33 -29.84 -18.85
C GLN A 831 18.54 -28.52 -18.79
N SER A 832 17.49 -28.46 -17.97
CA SER A 832 16.66 -27.27 -17.81
C SER A 832 17.34 -26.18 -16.96
N ASP A 833 16.97 -24.92 -17.21
CA ASP A 833 17.42 -23.75 -16.46
C ASP A 833 16.27 -23.23 -15.56
N PRO A 834 16.44 -23.14 -14.23
CA PRO A 834 15.37 -22.70 -13.33
C PRO A 834 14.90 -21.26 -13.61
N SER A 835 15.75 -20.40 -14.17
CA SER A 835 15.39 -19.01 -14.49
C SER A 835 14.47 -18.87 -15.70
N THR A 836 14.32 -19.92 -16.51
CA THR A 836 13.47 -19.91 -17.71
C THR A 836 12.43 -21.03 -17.72
N ASP A 837 12.78 -22.21 -17.22
CA ASP A 837 12.00 -23.44 -17.36
C ASP A 837 11.21 -23.80 -16.09
N TRP A 838 11.26 -22.94 -15.08
CA TRP A 838 10.51 -23.05 -13.83
C TRP A 838 9.86 -21.71 -13.52
N ASN A 839 8.53 -21.68 -13.38
CA ASN A 839 7.82 -20.45 -13.03
C ASN A 839 8.05 -20.11 -11.55
N TYR A 840 8.15 -18.83 -11.19
CA TYR A 840 8.23 -18.42 -9.77
C TYR A 840 6.99 -18.84 -8.96
N VAL A 841 5.86 -19.09 -9.62
CA VAL A 841 4.63 -19.55 -9.00
C VAL A 841 4.01 -20.73 -9.77
N GLN A 842 3.62 -21.78 -9.04
CA GLN A 842 2.71 -22.81 -9.53
C GLN A 842 1.28 -22.38 -9.21
N PRO A 843 0.51 -21.89 -10.20
CA PRO A 843 -0.92 -21.75 -10.00
C PRO A 843 -1.57 -23.14 -9.89
N LEU A 844 -2.73 -23.25 -9.25
CA LEU A 844 -3.45 -24.53 -9.21
C LEU A 844 -4.20 -24.82 -10.52
N ASN A 845 -4.59 -23.78 -11.27
CA ASN A 845 -5.24 -23.88 -12.58
C ASN A 845 -4.28 -23.44 -13.71
N LYS A 846 -4.41 -24.05 -14.90
CA LYS A 846 -3.64 -23.65 -16.09
C LYS A 846 -3.87 -22.19 -16.49
N THR A 847 -5.06 -21.65 -16.27
CA THR A 847 -5.34 -20.23 -16.43
C THR A 847 -5.60 -19.60 -15.06
N PRO A 848 -4.56 -19.08 -14.38
CA PRO A 848 -4.74 -18.39 -13.10
C PRO A 848 -5.34 -17.00 -13.30
N GLY A 849 -6.01 -16.50 -12.27
CA GLY A 849 -6.67 -15.21 -12.28
C GLY A 849 -8.13 -15.26 -12.74
N GLU A 850 -8.83 -14.19 -12.41
CA GLU A 850 -10.25 -14.02 -12.70
C GLU A 850 -10.54 -14.07 -14.22
N PRO A 851 -11.68 -14.62 -14.68
CA PRO A 851 -12.00 -14.78 -16.09
C PRO A 851 -11.85 -13.54 -16.97
N TYR A 852 -12.11 -12.35 -16.40
CA TYR A 852 -12.00 -11.06 -17.10
C TYR A 852 -10.55 -10.53 -17.20
N ASN A 853 -9.61 -11.10 -16.45
CA ASN A 853 -8.18 -10.76 -16.52
C ASN A 853 -7.41 -11.68 -17.48
N LEU A 854 -8.05 -12.72 -18.02
CA LEU A 854 -7.37 -13.77 -18.77
C LEU A 854 -6.87 -13.28 -20.13
N LEU A 855 -5.67 -13.73 -20.45
CA LEU A 855 -5.03 -13.54 -21.75
C LEU A 855 -5.39 -14.65 -22.76
N THR A 856 -6.18 -15.66 -22.34
CA THR A 856 -6.56 -16.84 -23.15
C THR A 856 -7.92 -17.38 -22.74
N VAL A 857 -8.39 -18.41 -23.44
CA VAL A 857 -9.61 -19.15 -23.09
C VAL A 857 -9.46 -19.76 -21.70
N PHE A 858 -10.48 -19.58 -20.86
CA PHE A 858 -10.47 -20.11 -19.51
C PHE A 858 -10.37 -21.64 -19.48
N SER A 859 -9.45 -22.16 -18.66
CA SER A 859 -9.30 -23.58 -18.39
C SER A 859 -9.08 -23.85 -16.90
N ASN A 860 -9.95 -24.69 -16.34
CA ASN A 860 -9.82 -25.26 -15.00
C ASN A 860 -8.97 -26.54 -14.98
N ASP A 861 -8.22 -26.82 -16.04
CA ASP A 861 -7.27 -27.93 -16.01
C ASP A 861 -6.18 -27.66 -14.97
N PRO A 862 -5.73 -28.69 -14.23
CA PRO A 862 -4.67 -28.51 -13.25
C PRO A 862 -3.34 -28.16 -13.93
N ALA A 863 -2.61 -27.23 -13.34
CA ALA A 863 -1.25 -26.88 -13.75
C ALA A 863 -0.24 -27.88 -13.17
N ILE A 864 -0.20 -29.08 -13.76
CA ILE A 864 0.70 -30.18 -13.36
C ILE A 864 2.14 -29.84 -13.73
N TRP A 865 3.06 -29.98 -12.78
CA TRP A 865 4.50 -29.82 -13.01
C TRP A 865 5.19 -31.18 -12.88
N ASN A 866 6.13 -31.47 -13.78
CA ASN A 866 6.90 -32.71 -13.80
C ASN A 866 8.39 -32.41 -13.70
N VAL A 867 9.09 -33.10 -12.80
CA VAL A 867 10.55 -33.12 -12.70
C VAL A 867 11.04 -34.47 -13.20
N HIS A 868 11.76 -34.45 -14.31
CA HIS A 868 12.37 -35.59 -14.96
C HIS A 868 13.83 -35.73 -14.51
N PHE A 869 14.22 -36.90 -14.05
CA PHE A 869 15.58 -37.14 -13.59
C PHE A 869 16.01 -38.59 -13.77
N LYS A 870 17.32 -38.79 -13.89
CA LYS A 870 17.92 -40.12 -13.98
C LYS A 870 18.68 -40.44 -12.71
N VAL A 871 18.56 -41.68 -12.27
CA VAL A 871 19.33 -42.22 -11.15
C VAL A 871 20.19 -43.35 -11.70
N ALA A 872 21.50 -43.30 -11.48
CA ALA A 872 22.42 -44.34 -11.97
C ALA A 872 22.29 -45.63 -11.16
N GLU A 873 22.23 -45.49 -9.84
CA GLU A 873 22.09 -46.59 -8.89
C GLU A 873 21.34 -46.13 -7.64
N VAL A 874 20.64 -47.07 -7.00
CA VAL A 874 19.98 -46.86 -5.72
C VAL A 874 20.68 -47.78 -4.71
N PRO A 875 21.44 -47.23 -3.73
CA PRO A 875 22.13 -48.05 -2.74
C PRO A 875 21.16 -48.96 -1.98
N LYS A 876 21.59 -50.20 -1.71
CA LYS A 876 20.86 -51.12 -0.83
C LYS A 876 20.72 -50.49 0.56
N ASP A 877 19.57 -50.67 1.20
CA ASP A 877 19.26 -50.11 2.52
C ASP A 877 19.30 -48.56 2.54
N SER A 878 18.78 -47.92 1.49
CA SER A 878 18.55 -46.47 1.45
C SER A 878 17.05 -46.12 1.45
N LYS A 879 16.69 -44.95 1.97
CA LYS A 879 15.36 -44.34 1.83
C LYS A 879 15.49 -43.05 1.04
N GLY A 880 14.46 -42.71 0.28
CA GLY A 880 14.37 -41.42 -0.37
C GLY A 880 13.77 -40.38 0.57
N VAL A 881 14.20 -39.13 0.43
CA VAL A 881 13.55 -37.97 1.04
C VAL A 881 13.39 -36.89 -0.02
N LEU A 882 12.16 -36.42 -0.22
CA LEU A 882 11.85 -35.22 -0.97
C LEU A 882 11.68 -34.07 0.03
N THR A 883 12.57 -33.08 -0.03
CA THR A 883 12.46 -31.84 0.72
C THR A 883 11.83 -30.78 -0.18
N VAL A 884 10.72 -30.18 0.26
CA VAL A 884 10.00 -29.12 -0.46
C VAL A 884 9.95 -27.89 0.43
N ALA A 885 10.65 -26.83 0.02
CA ALA A 885 10.63 -25.54 0.67
C ALA A 885 9.69 -24.60 -0.08
N ILE A 886 8.74 -24.02 0.64
CA ILE A 886 7.70 -23.12 0.12
C ILE A 886 8.01 -21.70 0.62
N ALA A 887 8.27 -20.81 -0.33
CA ALA A 887 8.52 -19.39 -0.05
C ALA A 887 7.23 -18.61 0.20
N GLY A 888 6.11 -19.01 -0.39
CA GLY A 888 4.81 -18.37 -0.15
C GLY A 888 3.66 -19.12 -0.81
N GLN A 889 2.43 -18.82 -0.37
CA GLN A 889 1.26 -19.62 -0.78
C GLN A 889 -0.07 -18.90 -0.67
N ARG A 890 -1.08 -19.45 -1.34
CA ARG A 890 -2.50 -19.11 -1.15
C ARG A 890 -3.36 -20.35 -1.36
N SER A 891 -4.03 -20.79 -0.30
CA SER A 891 -4.94 -21.95 -0.31
C SER A 891 -4.35 -23.14 -1.08
N PRO A 892 -3.14 -23.61 -0.70
CA PRO A 892 -2.44 -24.67 -1.41
C PRO A 892 -3.19 -26.01 -1.32
N ASP A 893 -3.11 -26.79 -2.41
CA ASP A 893 -3.61 -28.17 -2.52
C ASP A 893 -2.76 -28.87 -3.60
N ILE A 894 -1.65 -29.51 -3.19
CA ILE A 894 -0.69 -30.15 -4.10
C ILE A 894 -0.35 -31.57 -3.66
N LYS A 895 -0.44 -32.51 -4.59
CA LYS A 895 0.00 -33.90 -4.43
C LYS A 895 1.39 -34.10 -5.01
N PHE A 896 2.22 -34.83 -4.29
CA PHE A 896 3.54 -35.25 -4.74
C PHE A 896 3.47 -36.71 -5.20
N VAL A 897 3.73 -36.97 -6.48
CA VAL A 897 3.61 -38.31 -7.07
C VAL A 897 4.91 -38.70 -7.76
N LEU A 898 5.57 -39.76 -7.29
CA LEU A 898 6.79 -40.30 -7.89
C LEU A 898 6.48 -41.57 -8.68
N ASN A 899 6.77 -41.57 -9.98
CA ASN A 899 6.59 -42.72 -10.86
C ASN A 899 5.18 -43.35 -10.76
N GLY A 900 4.15 -42.51 -10.63
CA GLY A 900 2.74 -42.91 -10.49
C GLY A 900 2.31 -43.27 -9.07
N THR A 901 3.22 -43.27 -8.09
CA THR A 901 2.90 -43.51 -6.67
C THR A 901 2.82 -42.19 -5.92
N GLN A 902 1.66 -41.89 -5.31
CA GLN A 902 1.53 -40.71 -4.44
C GLN A 902 2.40 -40.89 -3.19
N LEU A 903 3.30 -39.94 -2.96
CA LEU A 903 4.16 -39.88 -1.79
C LEU A 903 3.43 -39.18 -0.63
N ASP A 904 2.85 -38.01 -0.92
CA ASP A 904 2.17 -37.18 0.07
C ASP A 904 1.22 -36.16 -0.60
N GLU A 905 0.44 -35.44 0.21
CA GLU A 905 -0.45 -34.35 -0.18
C GLU A 905 -0.33 -33.20 0.81
N TYR A 906 -0.01 -32.00 0.31
CA TYR A 906 0.04 -30.78 1.12
C TYR A 906 -1.18 -29.92 0.80
N SER A 907 -2.06 -29.76 1.80
CA SER A 907 -3.17 -28.83 1.76
C SER A 907 -3.33 -28.15 3.11
N THR A 908 -3.48 -26.83 3.09
CA THR A 908 -3.71 -26.03 4.29
C THR A 908 -4.64 -24.85 4.01
N SER A 909 -5.33 -24.41 5.05
CA SER A 909 -6.07 -23.15 5.06
C SER A 909 -5.17 -21.91 5.20
N LEU A 910 -3.90 -22.08 5.57
CA LEU A 910 -2.93 -20.98 5.70
C LEU A 910 -2.67 -20.34 4.33
N SER A 911 -2.64 -19.01 4.31
CA SER A 911 -2.47 -18.24 3.08
C SER A 911 -1.80 -16.90 3.34
N ASP A 912 -0.79 -16.62 2.52
CA ASP A 912 -0.04 -15.39 2.56
C ASP A 912 -0.55 -14.41 1.50
N SER A 913 -1.24 -14.95 0.48
CA SER A 913 -1.65 -14.23 -0.72
C SER A 913 -0.48 -13.58 -1.45
N THR A 914 0.69 -14.23 -1.42
CA THR A 914 1.94 -13.72 -2.00
C THR A 914 1.81 -13.42 -3.50
N MET A 915 1.23 -14.34 -4.29
CA MET A 915 1.05 -14.16 -5.73
C MET A 915 0.22 -12.92 -6.09
N PRO A 916 -1.05 -12.76 -5.62
CA PRO A 916 -1.85 -11.58 -5.97
C PRO A 916 -1.29 -10.27 -5.39
N ARG A 917 -0.48 -10.34 -4.32
CA ARG A 917 0.18 -9.18 -3.69
C ARG A 917 1.57 -8.89 -4.28
N VAL A 918 1.89 -9.41 -5.47
CA VAL A 918 3.16 -9.17 -6.17
C VAL A 918 4.38 -9.39 -5.26
N GLY A 919 4.40 -10.54 -4.57
CA GLY A 919 5.51 -11.01 -3.74
C GLY A 919 6.18 -12.26 -4.30
N ILE A 920 7.37 -12.57 -3.78
CA ILE A 920 8.12 -13.83 -4.03
C ILE A 920 8.35 -14.65 -2.77
N GLN A 921 7.94 -14.11 -1.62
CA GLN A 921 7.95 -14.77 -0.33
C GLN A 921 6.80 -14.22 0.51
N GLY A 922 6.21 -15.09 1.34
CA GLY A 922 5.35 -14.71 2.44
C GLY A 922 6.11 -14.71 3.76
N ASN A 923 5.37 -14.47 4.84
CA ASN A 923 5.88 -14.56 6.21
C ASN A 923 5.98 -16.03 6.67
N LEU A 924 5.18 -16.92 6.08
CA LEU A 924 5.12 -18.34 6.38
C LEU A 924 6.03 -19.14 5.43
N TYR A 925 7.30 -19.31 5.81
CA TYR A 925 8.15 -20.26 5.13
C TYR A 925 7.90 -21.66 5.68
N THR A 926 7.57 -22.60 4.79
CA THR A 926 7.22 -23.97 5.15
C THR A 926 8.21 -24.95 4.52
N VAL A 927 8.74 -25.89 5.29
CA VAL A 927 9.57 -26.99 4.78
C VAL A 927 8.86 -28.32 5.03
N LEU A 928 8.62 -29.07 3.96
CA LEU A 928 8.11 -30.43 4.01
C LEU A 928 9.26 -31.41 3.80
N GLN A 929 9.36 -32.44 4.65
CA GLN A 929 10.27 -33.56 4.45
C GLN A 929 9.46 -34.82 4.23
N ILE A 930 9.37 -35.26 2.97
CA ILE A 930 8.51 -36.37 2.55
C ILE A 930 9.39 -37.61 2.35
N PRO A 931 9.44 -38.54 3.31
CA PRO A 931 10.16 -39.80 3.13
C PRO A 931 9.43 -40.70 2.14
N PHE A 932 10.19 -41.47 1.35
CA PHE A 932 9.63 -42.47 0.44
C PHE A 932 10.52 -43.72 0.34
N ASP A 933 9.92 -44.82 -0.10
CA ASP A 933 10.64 -46.05 -0.36
C ASP A 933 11.51 -45.88 -1.62
N SER A 934 12.83 -46.05 -1.48
CA SER A 934 13.77 -45.88 -2.59
C SER A 934 13.54 -46.88 -3.73
N SER A 935 12.81 -47.98 -3.48
CA SER A 935 12.40 -48.94 -4.51
C SER A 935 11.43 -48.36 -5.55
N LEU A 936 10.82 -47.19 -5.27
CA LEU A 936 10.03 -46.45 -6.26
C LEU A 936 10.88 -45.84 -7.38
N LEU A 937 12.20 -45.73 -7.19
CA LEU A 937 13.12 -45.24 -8.22
C LEU A 937 13.47 -46.35 -9.20
N HIS A 938 13.59 -45.98 -10.48
CA HIS A 938 13.97 -46.86 -11.57
C HIS A 938 15.38 -46.50 -12.06
N PRO A 939 16.44 -47.22 -11.63
CA PRO A 939 17.80 -46.97 -12.08
C PRO A 939 17.94 -47.10 -13.61
N GLY A 940 18.66 -46.17 -14.24
CA GLY A 940 18.91 -46.15 -15.68
C GLY A 940 17.71 -45.71 -16.54
N SER A 941 16.52 -45.57 -15.96
CA SER A 941 15.31 -45.06 -16.60
C SER A 941 15.05 -43.60 -16.22
N ASP A 942 14.14 -42.97 -16.96
CA ASP A 942 13.61 -41.66 -16.59
C ASP A 942 12.66 -41.82 -15.41
N ASN A 943 12.92 -41.10 -14.33
CA ASN A 943 12.06 -41.00 -13.15
C ASN A 943 11.31 -39.68 -13.22
N VAL A 944 10.03 -39.69 -12.84
CA VAL A 944 9.18 -38.50 -12.89
C VAL A 944 8.57 -38.25 -11.52
N LEU A 945 8.90 -37.11 -10.93
CA LEU A 945 8.17 -36.53 -9.81
C LEU A 945 7.15 -35.53 -10.37
N SER A 946 5.86 -35.78 -10.16
CA SER A 946 4.77 -34.88 -10.53
C SER A 946 4.25 -34.13 -9.31
N LEU A 947 4.13 -32.81 -9.44
CA LEU A 947 3.45 -31.90 -8.51
C LEU A 947 2.07 -31.61 -9.10
N ILE A 948 1.03 -32.20 -8.52
CA ILE A 948 -0.31 -32.23 -9.10
C ILE A 948 -1.27 -31.41 -8.22
N PRO A 949 -1.79 -30.27 -8.72
CA PRO A 949 -2.89 -29.57 -8.07
C PRO A 949 -4.07 -30.48 -7.76
N GLY A 950 -4.51 -30.47 -6.51
CA GLY A 950 -5.76 -31.09 -6.09
C GLY A 950 -6.98 -30.28 -6.58
N ARG A 951 -8.18 -30.81 -6.32
CA ARG A 951 -9.46 -30.21 -6.77
C ARG A 951 -10.37 -29.87 -5.58
N SER A 952 -9.87 -29.87 -4.35
CA SER A 952 -10.67 -30.17 -3.16
C SER A 952 -11.17 -28.97 -2.34
N LEU A 953 -11.03 -27.72 -2.79
CA LEU A 953 -11.62 -26.59 -2.07
C LEU A 953 -13.15 -26.55 -2.30
N LEU A 954 -13.87 -27.27 -1.45
CA LEU A 954 -15.32 -27.19 -1.30
C LEU A 954 -15.63 -26.24 -0.15
N ASN A 955 -16.60 -25.33 -0.31
CA ASN A 955 -17.10 -24.55 0.82
C ASN A 955 -17.85 -25.48 1.81
N ALA A 956 -18.25 -24.93 2.96
CA ALA A 956 -19.04 -25.65 3.97
C ALA A 956 -20.38 -26.21 3.43
N GLN A 957 -20.80 -25.82 2.23
CA GLN A 957 -22.00 -26.28 1.52
C GLN A 957 -21.68 -27.31 0.41
N GLY A 958 -20.43 -27.77 0.29
CA GLY A 958 -20.02 -28.76 -0.71
C GLY A 958 -19.90 -28.20 -2.14
N GLN A 959 -19.87 -26.89 -2.32
CA GLN A 959 -19.72 -26.23 -3.62
C GLN A 959 -18.24 -25.93 -3.87
N ARG A 960 -17.77 -26.13 -5.11
CA ARG A 960 -16.41 -25.73 -5.52
C ARG A 960 -16.21 -24.24 -5.28
N VAL A 961 -15.24 -23.90 -4.46
CA VAL A 961 -14.74 -22.53 -4.32
C VAL A 961 -13.65 -22.36 -5.36
N THR A 962 -13.95 -21.63 -6.42
CA THR A 962 -12.92 -21.25 -7.40
C THR A 962 -12.17 -20.05 -6.84
N ASP A 963 -11.18 -20.25 -5.97
CA ASP A 963 -10.20 -19.21 -5.71
C ASP A 963 -9.23 -19.17 -6.90
N TYR A 964 -9.46 -18.22 -7.81
CA TYR A 964 -8.65 -18.05 -9.02
C TYR A 964 -7.17 -17.70 -8.74
N TYR A 965 -6.84 -17.39 -7.49
CA TYR A 965 -5.49 -17.03 -7.05
C TYR A 965 -4.79 -18.14 -6.24
N SER A 966 -5.39 -19.33 -6.10
CA SER A 966 -4.73 -20.45 -5.42
C SER A 966 -3.39 -20.78 -6.09
N SER A 967 -2.33 -20.82 -5.29
CA SER A 967 -0.96 -20.94 -5.79
C SER A 967 0.05 -21.37 -4.73
N ILE A 968 1.20 -21.90 -5.19
CA ILE A 968 2.40 -22.17 -4.40
C ILE A 968 3.62 -21.52 -5.06
N LEU A 969 4.45 -20.84 -4.28
CA LEU A 969 5.77 -20.36 -4.68
C LEU A 969 6.82 -21.20 -3.96
N TYR A 970 7.68 -21.86 -4.72
CA TYR A 970 8.76 -22.68 -4.16
C TYR A 970 10.00 -21.82 -3.90
N ASP A 971 10.74 -22.18 -2.86
CA ASP A 971 12.11 -21.74 -2.61
C ASP A 971 13.07 -22.76 -3.25
N ALA A 972 12.98 -24.00 -2.79
CA ALA A 972 13.71 -25.12 -3.38
C ALA A 972 12.97 -26.45 -3.28
N LEU A 973 13.23 -27.32 -4.25
CA LEU A 973 12.92 -28.73 -4.19
C LEU A 973 14.22 -29.52 -4.23
N ARG A 974 14.34 -30.51 -3.36
CA ARG A 974 15.55 -31.32 -3.22
C ARG A 974 15.20 -32.77 -2.98
N MET A 975 15.90 -33.68 -3.66
CA MET A 975 15.75 -35.12 -3.43
C MET A 975 17.09 -35.76 -3.06
N ASP A 976 17.09 -36.51 -1.96
CA ASP A 976 18.27 -37.22 -1.44
C ASP A 976 17.97 -38.70 -1.21
N LEU A 977 19.01 -39.53 -1.28
CA LEU A 977 19.02 -40.90 -0.76
C LEU A 977 19.76 -40.95 0.57
N VAL A 978 19.03 -41.21 1.66
CA VAL A 978 19.60 -41.33 3.00
C VAL A 978 19.83 -42.80 3.37
N PRO A 979 20.92 -43.17 4.06
CA PRO A 979 21.09 -44.50 4.60
C PRO A 979 19.98 -44.83 5.61
N VAL A 980 19.43 -46.04 5.56
CA VAL A 980 18.58 -46.56 6.63
C VAL A 980 19.49 -46.82 7.83
N GLN A 981 19.46 -45.94 8.83
CA GLN A 981 20.10 -46.22 10.12
C GLN A 981 19.48 -47.50 10.70
N LYS A 982 20.33 -48.49 11.01
CA LYS A 982 19.95 -49.73 11.68
C LYS A 982 19.75 -49.51 13.17
#